data_AF-X6LWI9-F1
#
_entry.id   AF-X6LWI9-F1
#
_cell.length_a   1.000
_cell.length_b   1.000
_cell.length_c   1.000
_cell.angle_alpha   90.00
_cell.angle_beta   90.00
_cell.angle_gamma   90.00
#
_symmetry.space_group_name_H-M   'P 1'
#
loop_
_entity.id
_entity.type
_entity.pdbx_description
1 polymer ?
#
loop_
_entity_poly.entity_id
_entity_poly.type
_entity_poly.pdbx_seq_one_letter_code
_entity_poly.pdbx_strand_id
1 'polypeptide(L)'
;MFKMISICSLHVKLIFEDYQQEYNEQKSKRVEKVVLFFFIKKTFFVSLFFLFLCCYLVLYNLKRKMKSTLLAATLLSLFGKLTNGDMYLQCIPGSNDRLDEPNRDRNNGNRLFDSQNNDRGGYNVGKMSYYFNEQVPVCWTNQHSSGRYGLRGTEIKFQYMCDALARDGTTTNTIPDDPRQCYNYDCDTDTEYGRHESFSYYQYCKASERNKGLFTANQNLNGYASIYTRQNPTGNRHGYECPEERDYYPWWRASPWRDIHIFTNNAERCDAYQTESQNVKSRWQCAFTSQYWTDVLKGYVKGNSLGMLPLNMTKCINSPTFVDPKDNQTYKIYQPQEVAAHGISAPGCTETIVTRDNHHGVPGTRNYWTYMWTVPDLSSDNFYTAADYSTCCVLRTTYNITTNDYPAWSDDYSINAGVDWRNNSEKKNPNPDTDPAQIRIWENFGLSKNDIIAAFNDRNRDGQRQKNARGYIFINNPRVDPFGLGPYNYTGGSSRIQLQLAINTNQFGRTFQDRTHCFSIHPRPSGIPASAKISLLTVQGKRGNIVQVYPATEYTFQPEPAQITRGDYVHFCWTGSNTEPNNNDGQGLAGTDRSNICPLNDQQYSKKLYSDIDGNYAKLGDYRGPGYNADSDNSNSINNRNYLSTGPAVGDLGNSYPAWLVEPEYAASEPKWYPYAQRRQVTKSAMGGLDIDTLSRLCTTRRVDQKYEQMDFGSMEEFDGAGTTTCIEPVQVTENGEWNFLCTRNNNFSNRSQKGTLIVSDSDTLLVAVTEKGGRFSNGAGSAIVVVPPGSVATGQSLQFSVTTWYKPGSDSSIVQISGPDGGAFSSSDLTQGGYIEIWIPYTAKGLNQPTVYYTSDLQSSSWGDSGEARVDYSQNTYYAVKDVNEGGYYKAVNHASWWQVLLLVVFGGLVFACFSFIIVKKCYLKK
;
A
#
# COMPACT_ATOMS: atom_id res chain seq x y z
N MET A 1 -61.39 11.91 -26.22
CA MET A 1 -60.09 12.60 -26.34
C MET A 1 -60.25 14.12 -26.42
N PHE A 2 -60.91 14.69 -27.44
CA PHE A 2 -61.12 16.17 -27.54
C PHE A 2 -61.90 16.82 -26.39
N LYS A 3 -62.90 16.15 -25.80
CA LYS A 3 -63.63 16.66 -24.63
C LYS A 3 -62.79 16.70 -23.33
N MET A 4 -61.80 15.81 -23.17
CA MET A 4 -60.91 15.81 -21.99
C MET A 4 -59.84 16.91 -22.09
N ILE A 5 -59.33 17.16 -23.30
CA ILE A 5 -58.34 18.23 -23.56
C ILE A 5 -58.97 19.62 -23.33
N SER A 6 -60.25 19.78 -23.66
CA SER A 6 -60.98 21.03 -23.44
C SER A 6 -61.26 21.32 -21.95
N ILE A 7 -61.45 20.29 -21.13
CA ILE A 7 -61.67 20.43 -19.67
C ILE A 7 -60.34 20.73 -18.95
N CYS A 8 -59.24 20.09 -19.36
CA CYS A 8 -57.90 20.38 -18.83
C CYS A 8 -57.43 21.80 -19.18
N SER A 9 -57.73 22.29 -20.38
CA SER A 9 -57.37 23.67 -20.77
C SER A 9 -58.17 24.72 -19.99
N LEU A 10 -59.42 24.43 -19.63
CA LEU A 10 -60.26 25.33 -18.82
C LEU A 10 -59.79 25.40 -17.36
N HIS A 11 -59.35 24.27 -16.79
CA HIS A 11 -58.79 24.21 -15.43
C HIS A 11 -57.44 24.94 -15.32
N VAL A 12 -56.57 24.81 -16.32
CA VAL A 12 -55.27 25.51 -16.33
C VAL A 12 -55.46 27.02 -16.47
N LYS A 13 -56.50 27.46 -17.18
CA LYS A 13 -56.81 28.89 -17.36
C LYS A 13 -57.36 29.54 -16.08
N LEU A 14 -58.26 28.86 -15.37
CA LEU A 14 -58.79 29.32 -14.08
C LEU A 14 -57.70 29.43 -13.00
N ILE A 15 -56.75 28.49 -12.95
CA ILE A 15 -55.62 28.53 -12.02
C ILE A 15 -54.67 29.70 -12.33
N PHE A 16 -54.55 30.10 -13.60
CA PHE A 16 -53.72 31.24 -14.01
C PHE A 16 -54.37 32.59 -13.70
N GLU A 17 -55.71 32.69 -13.81
CA GLU A 17 -56.46 33.91 -13.49
C GLU A 17 -56.50 34.18 -11.98
N ASP A 18 -56.66 33.15 -11.13
CA ASP A 18 -56.56 33.29 -9.67
C ASP A 18 -55.14 33.69 -9.22
N TYR A 19 -54.10 33.15 -9.87
CA TYR A 19 -52.70 33.47 -9.58
C TYR A 19 -52.35 34.94 -9.90
N GLN A 20 -52.98 35.52 -10.93
CA GLN A 20 -52.71 36.89 -11.37
C GLN A 20 -53.41 37.93 -10.49
N GLN A 21 -54.50 37.54 -9.82
CA GLN A 21 -55.19 38.37 -8.83
C GLN A 21 -54.43 38.38 -7.49
N GLU A 22 -53.86 37.25 -7.08
CA GLU A 22 -53.07 37.11 -5.84
C GLU A 22 -51.68 37.78 -5.94
N TYR A 23 -51.05 37.77 -7.12
CA TYR A 23 -49.77 38.44 -7.39
C TYR A 23 -49.87 39.98 -7.32
N ASN A 24 -51.04 40.55 -7.63
CA ASN A 24 -51.23 42.01 -7.63
C ASN A 24 -51.51 42.60 -6.24
N GLU A 25 -51.87 41.80 -5.23
CA GLU A 25 -52.18 42.27 -3.87
C GLU A 25 -50.96 42.31 -2.91
N GLN A 26 -49.84 41.63 -3.20
CA GLN A 26 -48.68 41.55 -2.28
C GLN A 26 -47.46 42.38 -2.70
N LYS A 27 -47.64 43.70 -2.83
CA LYS A 27 -46.54 44.64 -3.10
C LYS A 27 -45.89 45.17 -1.82
N SER A 28 -45.18 44.33 -1.05
CA SER A 28 -44.26 44.81 0.01
C SER A 28 -43.24 43.77 0.49
N LYS A 29 -41.95 44.06 0.21
CA LYS A 29 -40.69 43.59 0.86
C LYS A 29 -40.13 42.18 0.55
N ARG A 30 -39.08 42.18 -0.30
CA ARG A 30 -37.80 41.42 -0.24
C ARG A 30 -37.82 39.97 0.30
N VAL A 31 -38.30 39.00 -0.49
CA VAL A 31 -37.82 37.59 -0.51
C VAL A 31 -38.06 37.00 -1.91
N GLU A 32 -37.14 37.16 -2.85
CA GLU A 32 -37.44 36.87 -4.28
C GLU A 32 -36.65 35.73 -4.95
N LYS A 33 -35.87 34.91 -4.23
CA LYS A 33 -35.12 33.79 -4.88
C LYS A 33 -35.37 32.40 -4.31
N VAL A 34 -35.88 32.27 -3.08
CA VAL A 34 -36.04 30.95 -2.44
C VAL A 34 -37.41 30.32 -2.75
N VAL A 35 -38.48 31.12 -2.84
CA VAL A 35 -39.84 30.61 -3.07
C VAL A 35 -40.04 30.14 -4.52
N LEU A 36 -39.47 30.85 -5.50
CA LEU A 36 -39.52 30.49 -6.93
C LEU A 36 -38.84 29.15 -7.22
N PHE A 37 -37.72 28.85 -6.53
CA PHE A 37 -36.97 27.61 -6.72
C PHE A 37 -37.66 26.39 -6.08
N PHE A 38 -38.33 26.56 -4.95
CA PHE A 38 -39.05 25.48 -4.27
C PHE A 38 -40.37 25.12 -4.97
N PHE A 39 -41.09 26.08 -5.54
CA PHE A 39 -42.34 25.81 -6.23
C PHE A 39 -42.14 25.20 -7.62
N ILE A 40 -41.15 25.63 -8.41
CA ILE A 40 -40.82 25.02 -9.71
C ILE A 40 -40.44 23.54 -9.55
N LYS A 41 -39.72 23.16 -8.48
CA LYS A 41 -39.40 21.75 -8.19
C LYS A 41 -40.62 20.90 -7.85
N LYS A 42 -41.59 21.44 -7.12
CA LYS A 42 -42.83 20.69 -6.78
C LYS A 42 -43.71 20.48 -8.01
N THR A 43 -43.87 21.49 -8.85
CA THR A 43 -44.69 21.38 -10.07
C THR A 43 -44.03 20.43 -11.08
N PHE A 44 -42.70 20.45 -11.21
CA PHE A 44 -41.97 19.50 -12.06
C PHE A 44 -42.10 18.05 -11.56
N PHE A 45 -42.02 17.81 -10.25
CA PHE A 45 -42.18 16.47 -9.67
C PHE A 45 -43.61 15.93 -9.82
N VAL A 46 -44.62 16.77 -9.64
CA VAL A 46 -46.03 16.36 -9.82
C VAL A 46 -46.33 16.07 -11.29
N SER A 47 -45.81 16.87 -12.22
CA SER A 47 -45.93 16.61 -13.65
C SER A 47 -45.18 15.35 -14.09
N LEU A 48 -43.99 15.08 -13.55
CA LEU A 48 -43.23 13.86 -13.84
C LEU A 48 -43.94 12.62 -13.27
N PHE A 49 -44.55 12.72 -12.09
CA PHE A 49 -45.32 11.65 -11.46
C PHE A 49 -46.58 11.30 -12.26
N PHE A 50 -47.32 12.31 -12.74
CA PHE A 50 -48.48 12.07 -13.62
C PHE A 50 -48.08 11.55 -15.00
N LEU A 51 -46.94 11.96 -15.54
CA LEU A 51 -46.38 11.38 -16.78
C LEU A 51 -46.01 9.91 -16.57
N PHE A 52 -45.39 9.58 -15.44
CA PHE A 52 -45.06 8.20 -15.05
C PHE A 52 -46.30 7.34 -14.83
N LEU A 53 -47.35 7.89 -14.20
CA LEU A 53 -48.61 7.20 -13.98
C LEU A 53 -49.38 6.99 -15.29
N CYS A 54 -49.37 7.97 -16.20
CA CYS A 54 -49.92 7.83 -17.54
C CYS A 54 -49.14 6.81 -18.37
N CYS A 55 -47.80 6.82 -18.34
CA CYS A 55 -46.98 5.79 -18.98
C CYS A 55 -47.22 4.41 -18.37
N TYR A 56 -47.34 4.30 -17.04
CA TYR A 56 -47.66 3.06 -16.33
C TYR A 56 -49.05 2.53 -16.72
N LEU A 57 -50.07 3.39 -16.83
CA LEU A 57 -51.43 3.01 -17.22
C LEU A 57 -51.55 2.68 -18.72
N VAL A 58 -50.77 3.33 -19.58
CA VAL A 58 -50.65 3.00 -21.01
C VAL A 58 -49.93 1.66 -21.19
N LEU A 59 -48.88 1.39 -20.40
CA LEU A 59 -48.19 0.09 -20.37
C LEU A 59 -49.02 -1.03 -19.70
N TYR A 60 -49.91 -0.68 -18.76
CA TYR A 60 -50.82 -1.61 -18.11
C TYR A 60 -51.94 -2.07 -19.07
N ASN A 61 -52.48 -1.16 -19.88
CA ASN A 61 -53.51 -1.48 -20.88
C ASN A 61 -52.97 -2.15 -22.15
N LEU A 62 -51.66 -2.11 -22.40
CA LEU A 62 -51.00 -2.81 -23.52
C LEU A 62 -50.61 -4.27 -23.22
N LYS A 63 -51.03 -4.86 -22.09
CA LYS A 63 -50.77 -6.27 -21.77
C LYS A 63 -51.79 -7.23 -22.38
N ARG A 64 -51.63 -7.47 -23.69
CA ARG A 64 -51.78 -8.82 -24.25
C ARG A 64 -50.59 -9.10 -25.15
N LYS A 65 -49.68 -9.94 -24.63
CA LYS A 65 -48.45 -10.48 -25.26
C LYS A 65 -47.34 -9.45 -25.54
N MET A 66 -46.37 -9.33 -24.61
CA MET A 66 -44.92 -9.45 -24.86
C MET A 66 -44.08 -8.92 -23.68
N LYS A 67 -43.07 -9.72 -23.29
CA LYS A 67 -41.81 -9.37 -22.62
C LYS A 67 -41.87 -8.83 -21.18
N SER A 68 -42.13 -9.74 -20.23
CA SER A 68 -41.70 -9.64 -18.82
C SER A 68 -40.17 -9.77 -18.63
N THR A 69 -39.45 -10.24 -19.65
CA THR A 69 -38.01 -10.50 -19.60
C THR A 69 -37.14 -9.23 -19.64
N LEU A 70 -37.61 -8.16 -20.29
CA LEU A 70 -36.81 -6.95 -20.48
C LEU A 70 -36.76 -6.10 -19.20
N LEU A 71 -37.88 -5.96 -18.49
CA LEU A 71 -37.98 -5.17 -17.25
C LEU A 71 -37.22 -5.84 -16.08
N ALA A 72 -37.24 -7.18 -16.02
CA ALA A 72 -36.45 -7.93 -15.07
C ALA A 72 -34.94 -7.82 -15.35
N ALA A 73 -34.54 -7.79 -16.62
CA ALA A 73 -33.15 -7.57 -17.02
C ALA A 73 -32.67 -6.14 -16.68
N THR A 74 -33.51 -5.11 -16.85
CA THR A 74 -33.14 -3.73 -16.48
C THR A 74 -33.04 -3.55 -14.96
N LEU A 75 -33.94 -4.14 -14.19
CA LEU A 75 -33.88 -4.12 -12.71
C LEU A 75 -32.71 -4.96 -12.16
N LEU A 76 -32.40 -6.14 -12.73
CA LEU A 76 -31.19 -6.89 -12.36
C LEU A 76 -29.91 -6.12 -12.72
N SER A 77 -29.88 -5.38 -13.83
CA SER A 77 -28.72 -4.55 -14.20
C SER A 77 -28.51 -3.36 -13.25
N LEU A 78 -29.58 -2.85 -12.62
CA LEU A 78 -29.51 -1.75 -11.64
C LEU A 78 -29.06 -2.21 -10.24
N PHE A 79 -29.28 -3.48 -9.88
CA PHE A 79 -28.79 -4.09 -8.64
C PHE A 79 -27.45 -4.85 -8.81
N GLY A 80 -26.95 -4.96 -10.04
CA GLY A 80 -25.64 -5.54 -10.37
C GLY A 80 -24.46 -4.60 -10.18
N LYS A 81 -24.55 -3.58 -9.33
CA LYS A 81 -23.33 -2.88 -8.88
C LYS A 81 -22.54 -3.87 -8.03
N LEU A 82 -21.53 -4.48 -8.66
CA LEU A 82 -20.44 -5.12 -7.96
C LEU A 82 -19.97 -4.13 -6.89
N THR A 83 -20.11 -4.51 -5.63
CA THR A 83 -19.48 -3.77 -4.54
C THR A 83 -17.99 -3.98 -4.70
N ASN A 84 -17.30 -3.04 -5.33
CA ASN A 84 -15.84 -3.06 -5.37
C ASN A 84 -15.34 -2.77 -3.95
N GLY A 85 -14.47 -3.64 -3.45
CA GLY A 85 -13.58 -3.33 -2.35
C GLY A 85 -12.43 -2.51 -2.91
N ASP A 86 -11.87 -1.65 -2.08
CA ASP A 86 -10.90 -0.65 -2.52
C ASP A 86 -9.53 -0.90 -1.88
N MET A 87 -8.47 -0.92 -2.69
CA MET A 87 -7.06 -0.86 -2.30
C MET A 87 -6.36 0.21 -3.14
N TYR A 88 -5.80 1.26 -2.52
CA TYR A 88 -5.12 2.35 -3.24
C TYR A 88 -3.75 2.65 -2.65
N LEU A 89 -2.73 2.69 -3.50
CA LEU A 89 -1.39 3.18 -3.12
C LEU A 89 -1.41 4.71 -3.07
N GLN A 90 -0.93 5.27 -1.97
CA GLN A 90 -0.95 6.72 -1.70
C GLN A 90 0.45 7.34 -1.79
N CYS A 91 1.47 6.55 -1.44
CA CYS A 91 2.90 6.83 -1.64
C CYS A 91 3.58 5.47 -1.75
N ILE A 92 4.42 5.14 -2.72
CA ILE A 92 4.54 5.63 -4.09
C ILE A 92 3.14 5.74 -4.74
N PRO A 93 2.81 6.81 -5.49
CA PRO A 93 1.45 7.04 -5.99
C PRO A 93 0.95 5.94 -6.93
N GLY A 94 -0.22 5.36 -6.60
CA GLY A 94 -0.91 4.35 -7.41
C GLY A 94 -1.60 4.93 -8.64
N SER A 95 -1.54 4.23 -9.77
CA SER A 95 -2.22 4.65 -10.99
C SER A 95 -3.71 4.28 -10.99
N ASN A 96 -4.09 3.12 -10.43
CA ASN A 96 -5.44 2.55 -10.56
C ASN A 96 -6.00 2.59 -12.01
N ASP A 97 -5.17 2.24 -12.99
CA ASP A 97 -5.40 2.34 -14.46
C ASP A 97 -5.49 3.76 -15.03
N ARG A 98 -5.39 4.80 -14.20
CA ARG A 98 -5.40 6.20 -14.63
C ARG A 98 -4.14 6.55 -15.43
N LEU A 99 -4.24 7.53 -16.33
CA LEU A 99 -3.10 8.14 -17.04
C LEU A 99 -3.00 9.64 -16.72
N ASP A 100 -3.56 10.50 -17.57
CA ASP A 100 -3.51 11.97 -17.46
C ASP A 100 -4.91 12.54 -17.72
N GLU A 101 -5.85 12.12 -16.88
CA GLU A 101 -7.28 12.25 -17.16
C GLU A 101 -7.88 13.41 -16.35
N PRO A 102 -8.63 14.34 -16.96
CA PRO A 102 -9.19 15.53 -16.28
C PRO A 102 -10.36 15.23 -15.35
N ASN A 103 -10.95 14.04 -15.43
CA ASN A 103 -12.12 13.64 -14.67
C ASN A 103 -11.72 12.92 -13.38
N ARG A 104 -12.53 13.00 -12.33
CA ARG A 104 -12.24 12.27 -11.07
C ARG A 104 -12.17 10.76 -11.27
N ASP A 105 -13.05 10.22 -12.10
CA ASP A 105 -13.12 8.79 -12.38
C ASP A 105 -12.16 8.47 -13.54
N ARG A 106 -11.49 7.31 -13.54
CA ARG A 106 -10.65 6.85 -14.66
C ARG A 106 -11.50 6.63 -15.92
N ASN A 107 -10.98 6.85 -17.13
CA ASN A 107 -11.76 6.64 -18.35
C ASN A 107 -11.79 5.17 -18.79
N ASN A 108 -10.81 4.34 -18.42
CA ASN A 108 -10.73 2.94 -18.83
C ASN A 108 -10.11 2.02 -17.76
N GLY A 109 -10.95 1.24 -17.06
CA GLY A 109 -10.52 0.23 -16.07
C GLY A 109 -9.95 -1.07 -16.66
N ASN A 110 -9.76 -1.15 -17.98
CA ASN A 110 -9.13 -2.29 -18.65
C ASN A 110 -7.75 -1.93 -19.21
N ARG A 111 -7.19 -0.76 -18.89
CA ARG A 111 -6.01 -0.23 -19.56
C ARG A 111 -4.76 -1.06 -19.30
N LEU A 112 -4.38 -1.25 -18.04
CA LEU A 112 -3.14 -1.92 -17.63
C LEU A 112 -3.38 -3.21 -16.85
N PHE A 113 -4.34 -3.21 -15.93
CA PHE A 113 -4.59 -4.33 -15.02
C PHE A 113 -6.03 -4.33 -14.51
N ASP A 114 -6.48 -5.43 -13.90
CA ASP A 114 -7.79 -5.50 -13.27
C ASP A 114 -7.66 -5.15 -11.79
N SER A 115 -7.86 -3.86 -11.49
CA SER A 115 -7.70 -3.34 -10.13
C SER A 115 -8.76 -3.86 -9.16
N GLN A 116 -9.94 -4.22 -9.66
CA GLN A 116 -11.14 -4.56 -8.88
C GLN A 116 -11.62 -3.44 -7.92
N ASN A 117 -10.96 -2.28 -7.95
CA ASN A 117 -11.32 -1.08 -7.21
C ASN A 117 -12.51 -0.39 -7.87
N ASN A 118 -13.13 0.54 -7.15
CA ASN A 118 -14.12 1.42 -7.76
C ASN A 118 -13.46 2.33 -8.84
N ASP A 119 -14.26 2.91 -9.73
CA ASP A 119 -13.74 3.71 -10.85
C ASP A 119 -13.15 5.07 -10.42
N ARG A 120 -13.17 5.37 -9.13
CA ARG A 120 -12.63 6.59 -8.53
C ARG A 120 -11.25 6.29 -7.94
N GLY A 121 -10.34 7.25 -8.05
CA GLY A 121 -9.01 7.13 -7.47
C GLY A 121 -7.93 6.94 -8.50
N GLY A 122 -6.72 6.73 -8.00
CA GLY A 122 -5.50 6.84 -8.79
C GLY A 122 -4.98 8.27 -8.90
N TYR A 123 -3.67 8.35 -9.04
CA TYR A 123 -2.90 9.55 -9.30
C TYR A 123 -2.67 9.67 -10.81
N ASN A 124 -2.64 10.89 -11.32
CA ASN A 124 -2.20 11.11 -12.69
C ASN A 124 -0.68 10.80 -12.82
N VAL A 125 -0.25 10.53 -14.05
CA VAL A 125 1.10 10.05 -14.36
C VAL A 125 2.18 11.01 -13.87
N GLY A 126 3.24 10.43 -13.32
CA GLY A 126 4.37 11.14 -12.76
C GLY A 126 5.62 10.27 -12.80
N LYS A 127 6.80 10.88 -12.91
CA LYS A 127 8.06 10.16 -13.12
C LYS A 127 8.92 10.15 -11.87
N MET A 128 8.65 9.23 -10.96
CA MET A 128 9.46 9.07 -9.75
C MET A 128 10.79 8.37 -10.08
N SER A 129 11.82 8.68 -9.30
CA SER A 129 13.14 8.02 -9.35
C SER A 129 13.54 7.59 -7.95
N TYR A 130 14.25 6.46 -7.83
CA TYR A 130 14.79 5.95 -6.57
C TYR A 130 16.23 5.45 -6.75
N TYR A 131 16.93 5.17 -5.64
CA TYR A 131 18.30 4.70 -5.62
C TYR A 131 18.45 3.33 -4.95
N PHE A 132 19.49 2.57 -5.30
CA PHE A 132 19.80 1.30 -4.65
C PHE A 132 19.96 1.45 -3.13
N ASN A 133 19.28 0.56 -2.40
CA ASN A 133 19.21 0.50 -0.94
C ASN A 133 18.59 1.75 -0.27
N GLU A 134 17.85 2.56 -1.03
CA GLU A 134 17.05 3.66 -0.48
C GLU A 134 15.85 3.13 0.32
N GLN A 135 15.50 3.83 1.40
CA GLN A 135 14.30 3.59 2.21
C GLN A 135 13.14 4.43 1.67
N VAL A 136 12.14 3.77 1.10
CA VAL A 136 10.97 4.38 0.47
C VAL A 136 9.70 4.06 1.26
N PRO A 137 8.93 5.06 1.75
CA PRO A 137 7.65 4.81 2.38
C PRO A 137 6.61 4.34 1.34
N VAL A 138 6.09 3.14 1.56
CA VAL A 138 4.94 2.57 0.84
C VAL A 138 3.71 2.63 1.74
N CYS A 139 2.79 3.52 1.44
CA CYS A 139 1.57 3.82 2.17
C CYS A 139 0.35 3.50 1.32
N TRP A 140 -0.67 2.91 1.91
CA TRP A 140 -1.87 2.49 1.19
C TRP A 140 -3.12 2.64 2.04
N THR A 141 -4.27 2.56 1.36
CA THR A 141 -5.58 2.43 1.98
C THR A 141 -6.24 1.15 1.53
N ASN A 142 -6.88 0.43 2.45
CA ASN A 142 -7.69 -0.74 2.17
C ASN A 142 -9.06 -0.62 2.83
N GLN A 143 -10.13 -0.95 2.11
CA GLN A 143 -11.48 -0.75 2.62
C GLN A 143 -11.89 -1.78 3.68
N HIS A 144 -11.48 -3.04 3.53
CA HIS A 144 -11.88 -4.09 4.46
C HIS A 144 -10.86 -4.24 5.60
N SER A 145 -11.36 -4.61 6.77
CA SER A 145 -10.58 -4.81 7.99
C SER A 145 -9.62 -5.98 7.89
N SER A 146 -8.55 -5.91 8.68
CA SER A 146 -7.58 -6.98 8.90
C SER A 146 -7.49 -7.34 10.38
N GLY A 147 -7.00 -8.54 10.67
CA GLY A 147 -6.76 -9.04 12.03
C GLY A 147 -7.94 -9.73 12.72
N ARG A 148 -7.77 -10.02 14.02
CA ARG A 148 -8.58 -10.95 14.82
C ARG A 148 -10.08 -10.63 14.90
N TYR A 149 -10.43 -9.35 14.84
CA TYR A 149 -11.81 -8.86 14.92
C TYR A 149 -12.41 -8.48 13.55
N GLY A 150 -11.63 -8.61 12.47
CA GLY A 150 -12.02 -8.34 11.09
C GLY A 150 -12.09 -9.61 10.25
N LEU A 151 -11.85 -9.47 8.94
CA LEU A 151 -11.73 -10.62 8.04
C LEU A 151 -10.51 -11.46 8.42
N ARG A 152 -10.71 -12.76 8.69
CA ARG A 152 -9.65 -13.67 9.17
C ARG A 152 -8.65 -14.11 8.11
N GLY A 153 -8.97 -14.04 6.82
CA GLY A 153 -8.05 -14.39 5.73
C GLY A 153 -7.62 -13.18 4.91
N THR A 154 -7.07 -12.17 5.58
CA THR A 154 -6.52 -10.98 4.91
C THR A 154 -5.04 -11.18 4.59
N GLU A 155 -4.68 -10.93 3.33
CA GLU A 155 -3.29 -10.94 2.85
C GLU A 155 -3.02 -9.70 1.99
N ILE A 156 -1.94 -8.98 2.29
CA ILE A 156 -1.45 -7.86 1.49
C ILE A 156 -0.04 -8.20 1.04
N LYS A 157 0.22 -8.14 -0.27
CA LYS A 157 1.51 -8.52 -0.86
C LYS A 157 2.04 -7.36 -1.69
N PHE A 158 3.28 -6.98 -1.42
CA PHE A 158 4.03 -6.03 -2.22
C PHE A 158 4.98 -6.77 -3.16
N GLN A 159 4.96 -6.39 -4.43
CA GLN A 159 5.79 -6.94 -5.47
C GLN A 159 6.28 -5.83 -6.39
N TYR A 160 7.39 -6.06 -7.07
CA TYR A 160 7.85 -5.17 -8.13
C TYR A 160 8.25 -5.95 -9.38
N MET A 161 8.28 -5.25 -10.51
CA MET A 161 8.79 -5.76 -11.77
C MET A 161 9.50 -4.61 -12.48
N CYS A 162 10.62 -4.92 -13.11
CA CYS A 162 11.32 -4.02 -14.02
C CYS A 162 11.44 -4.69 -15.38
N ASP A 163 11.15 -3.94 -16.45
CA ASP A 163 11.21 -4.42 -17.84
C ASP A 163 11.58 -3.23 -18.74
N ALA A 164 12.51 -3.44 -19.68
CA ALA A 164 13.01 -2.36 -20.54
C ALA A 164 11.94 -1.75 -21.45
N LEU A 165 10.85 -2.49 -21.72
CA LEU A 165 9.72 -2.04 -22.52
C LEU A 165 8.50 -1.70 -21.65
N ALA A 166 8.57 -1.81 -20.33
CA ALA A 166 7.49 -1.36 -19.46
C ALA A 166 7.29 0.16 -19.57
N ARG A 167 6.03 0.60 -19.58
CA ARG A 167 5.64 2.00 -19.82
C ARG A 167 4.19 2.26 -19.43
N ASP A 168 3.89 3.52 -19.11
CA ASP A 168 2.51 4.00 -18.96
C ASP A 168 1.84 4.28 -20.33
N GLY A 169 2.62 4.58 -21.37
CA GLY A 169 2.09 4.96 -22.68
C GLY A 169 1.46 6.36 -22.69
N THR A 170 0.84 6.74 -23.81
CA THR A 170 0.27 8.07 -24.05
C THR A 170 -1.25 8.09 -24.22
N THR A 171 -1.88 6.91 -24.27
CA THR A 171 -3.33 6.76 -24.44
C THR A 171 -3.98 6.04 -23.26
N THR A 172 -5.27 6.33 -23.06
CA THR A 172 -6.10 5.61 -22.09
C THR A 172 -6.63 4.29 -22.64
N ASN A 173 -6.47 4.02 -23.94
CA ASN A 173 -6.93 2.80 -24.58
C ASN A 173 -6.15 1.57 -24.07
N THR A 174 -6.83 0.43 -23.99
CA THR A 174 -6.18 -0.85 -23.70
C THR A 174 -5.32 -1.26 -24.90
N ILE A 175 -4.05 -1.60 -24.65
CA ILE A 175 -3.14 -2.15 -25.65
C ILE A 175 -3.81 -3.26 -26.47
N PRO A 176 -3.68 -3.40 -27.80
CA PRO A 176 -4.38 -4.46 -28.54
C PRO A 176 -3.91 -5.89 -28.22
N ASP A 177 -4.76 -6.90 -28.44
CA ASP A 177 -4.34 -8.33 -28.36
C ASP A 177 -3.95 -8.90 -29.73
N ASP A 178 -4.47 -8.33 -30.81
CA ASP A 178 -4.11 -8.72 -32.17
C ASP A 178 -2.95 -7.84 -32.64
N PRO A 179 -1.76 -8.41 -32.92
CA PRO A 179 -0.60 -7.64 -33.36
C PRO A 179 -0.87 -6.77 -34.59
N ARG A 180 -1.82 -7.16 -35.45
CA ARG A 180 -2.22 -6.39 -36.65
C ARG A 180 -2.84 -5.03 -36.35
N GLN A 181 -3.21 -4.79 -35.10
CA GLN A 181 -3.75 -3.51 -34.62
C GLN A 181 -2.69 -2.62 -33.97
N CYS A 182 -1.46 -3.13 -33.80
CA CYS A 182 -0.33 -2.41 -33.22
C CYS A 182 0.58 -1.89 -34.33
N TYR A 183 1.30 -0.81 -34.05
CA TYR A 183 2.31 -0.26 -34.94
C TYR A 183 3.34 -1.34 -35.31
N ASN A 184 3.71 -1.41 -36.59
CA ASN A 184 4.64 -2.41 -37.14
C ASN A 184 4.31 -3.89 -36.82
N TYR A 185 3.04 -4.20 -36.52
CA TYR A 185 2.62 -5.54 -36.13
C TYR A 185 3.24 -6.03 -34.81
N ASP A 186 3.68 -5.12 -33.94
CA ASP A 186 4.34 -5.44 -32.67
C ASP A 186 3.80 -4.57 -31.53
N CYS A 187 3.02 -5.18 -30.65
CA CYS A 187 2.45 -4.48 -29.50
C CYS A 187 3.46 -4.24 -28.38
N ASP A 188 4.53 -5.05 -28.28
CA ASP A 188 5.53 -4.85 -27.23
C ASP A 188 6.29 -3.54 -27.44
N THR A 189 6.49 -3.09 -28.68
CA THR A 189 7.21 -1.84 -29.03
C THR A 189 6.31 -0.66 -29.39
N ASP A 190 4.98 -0.85 -29.45
CA ASP A 190 4.03 0.24 -29.69
C ASP A 190 3.87 1.14 -28.46
N THR A 191 4.62 2.24 -28.42
CA THR A 191 4.70 3.16 -27.28
C THR A 191 3.43 3.95 -27.02
N GLU A 192 2.44 3.93 -27.92
CA GLU A 192 1.16 4.60 -27.69
C GLU A 192 0.49 4.04 -26.44
N TYR A 193 0.52 2.72 -26.27
CA TYR A 193 -0.19 2.02 -25.20
C TYR A 193 0.66 1.77 -23.97
N GLY A 194 0.00 1.80 -22.81
CA GLY A 194 0.58 1.35 -21.57
C GLY A 194 0.78 -0.16 -21.56
N ARG A 195 1.91 -0.61 -21.00
CA ARG A 195 2.33 -2.00 -20.94
C ARG A 195 3.19 -2.19 -19.70
N HIS A 196 2.68 -2.91 -18.71
CA HIS A 196 3.52 -3.37 -17.59
C HIS A 196 4.07 -4.77 -17.91
N GLU A 197 3.21 -5.72 -18.26
CA GLU A 197 3.59 -7.10 -18.58
C GLU A 197 3.73 -7.30 -20.10
N SER A 198 4.53 -8.28 -20.52
CA SER A 198 4.83 -8.48 -21.95
C SER A 198 3.70 -9.15 -22.72
N PHE A 199 3.63 -8.88 -24.03
CA PHE A 199 2.71 -9.54 -24.93
C PHE A 199 2.88 -11.05 -24.88
N SER A 200 4.13 -11.52 -24.94
CA SER A 200 4.45 -12.95 -24.86
C SER A 200 3.96 -13.57 -23.55
N TYR A 201 4.16 -12.93 -22.40
CA TYR A 201 3.66 -13.41 -21.12
C TYR A 201 2.13 -13.61 -21.13
N TYR A 202 1.39 -12.64 -21.67
CA TYR A 202 -0.06 -12.74 -21.81
C TYR A 202 -0.50 -13.82 -22.80
N GLN A 203 0.19 -13.98 -23.93
CA GLN A 203 -0.10 -15.07 -24.88
C GLN A 203 0.09 -16.44 -24.23
N TYR A 204 1.11 -16.61 -23.39
CA TYR A 204 1.29 -17.82 -22.60
C TYR A 204 0.18 -18.01 -21.58
N CYS A 205 -0.29 -16.95 -20.90
CA CYS A 205 -1.44 -17.02 -20.00
C CYS A 205 -2.71 -17.50 -20.74
N LYS A 206 -2.99 -16.96 -21.95
CA LYS A 206 -4.10 -17.41 -22.80
C LYS A 206 -3.98 -18.86 -23.26
N ALA A 207 -2.76 -19.32 -23.50
CA ALA A 207 -2.49 -20.67 -23.96
C ALA A 207 -2.43 -21.71 -22.83
N SER A 208 -2.36 -21.30 -21.57
CA SER A 208 -2.08 -22.21 -20.47
C SER A 208 -3.32 -22.73 -19.80
N GLU A 209 -3.37 -24.04 -19.55
CA GLU A 209 -4.47 -24.67 -18.80
C GLU A 209 -4.50 -24.11 -17.38
N ARG A 210 -5.66 -23.56 -16.98
CA ARG A 210 -5.88 -23.12 -15.60
C ARG A 210 -5.75 -24.27 -14.61
N ASN A 211 -5.45 -23.96 -13.37
CA ASN A 211 -5.51 -24.92 -12.29
C ASN A 211 -6.99 -25.24 -11.95
N LYS A 212 -7.36 -26.48 -12.27
CA LYS A 212 -8.71 -27.02 -12.03
C LYS A 212 -8.92 -27.44 -10.57
N GLY A 213 -7.86 -27.39 -9.74
CA GLY A 213 -7.95 -27.62 -8.30
C GLY A 213 -8.52 -26.46 -7.50
N LEU A 214 -8.56 -25.26 -8.11
CA LEU A 214 -8.94 -24.02 -7.42
C LEU A 214 -10.44 -23.90 -7.14
N PHE A 215 -10.74 -23.16 -6.08
CA PHE A 215 -12.08 -22.78 -5.72
C PHE A 215 -12.71 -21.85 -6.78
N THR A 216 -13.82 -22.26 -7.35
CA THR A 216 -14.67 -21.45 -8.24
C THR A 216 -16.07 -21.26 -7.68
N ALA A 217 -16.36 -21.81 -6.49
CA ALA A 217 -17.69 -21.83 -5.89
C ALA A 217 -18.74 -22.36 -6.88
N ASN A 218 -19.72 -21.53 -7.20
CA ASN A 218 -20.78 -21.74 -8.17
C ASN A 218 -20.69 -20.77 -9.36
N GLN A 219 -19.49 -20.24 -9.66
CA GLN A 219 -19.25 -19.41 -10.84
C GLN A 219 -19.13 -20.27 -12.10
N ASN A 220 -19.74 -19.80 -13.20
CA ASN A 220 -19.63 -20.42 -14.52
C ASN A 220 -18.50 -19.77 -15.32
N LEU A 221 -17.44 -20.52 -15.56
CA LEU A 221 -16.26 -20.04 -16.29
C LEU A 221 -16.38 -20.37 -17.78
N ASN A 222 -16.07 -19.40 -18.62
CA ASN A 222 -16.24 -19.51 -20.09
C ASN A 222 -15.13 -20.32 -20.79
N GLY A 223 -14.13 -20.81 -20.06
CA GLY A 223 -13.05 -21.59 -20.66
C GLY A 223 -12.10 -22.23 -19.65
N TYR A 224 -11.03 -22.83 -20.19
CA TYR A 224 -10.06 -23.64 -19.45
C TYR A 224 -8.65 -23.06 -19.42
N ALA A 225 -8.46 -21.84 -19.93
CA ALA A 225 -7.19 -21.13 -19.88
C ALA A 225 -7.02 -20.36 -18.55
N SER A 226 -5.79 -20.02 -18.17
CA SER A 226 -5.45 -19.21 -16.98
C SER A 226 -6.04 -17.79 -16.99
N ILE A 227 -6.59 -17.34 -18.12
CA ILE A 227 -7.36 -16.08 -18.16
C ILE A 227 -8.76 -16.18 -17.53
N TYR A 228 -9.27 -17.39 -17.33
CA TYR A 228 -10.57 -17.60 -16.70
C TYR A 228 -10.35 -17.92 -15.23
N THR A 229 -10.74 -17.03 -14.32
CA THR A 229 -10.70 -17.25 -12.87
C THR A 229 -12.10 -17.15 -12.27
N ARG A 230 -12.22 -17.35 -10.95
CA ARG A 230 -13.49 -17.12 -10.25
C ARG A 230 -13.91 -15.64 -10.33
N GLN A 231 -12.96 -14.71 -10.22
CA GLN A 231 -13.22 -13.27 -10.29
C GLN A 231 -13.32 -12.76 -11.74
N ASN A 232 -12.66 -13.43 -12.69
CA ASN A 232 -12.75 -13.12 -14.11
C ASN A 232 -13.31 -14.33 -14.91
N PRO A 233 -14.59 -14.71 -14.71
CA PRO A 233 -15.16 -15.91 -15.32
C PRO A 233 -15.33 -15.79 -16.83
N THR A 234 -15.40 -14.57 -17.37
CA THR A 234 -15.54 -14.31 -18.81
C THR A 234 -14.20 -14.23 -19.53
N GLY A 235 -13.07 -14.14 -18.81
CA GLY A 235 -11.74 -13.94 -19.39
C GLY A 235 -11.59 -12.56 -20.03
N ASN A 236 -12.21 -11.53 -19.45
CA ASN A 236 -12.04 -10.16 -19.89
C ASN A 236 -10.57 -9.76 -19.75
N ARG A 237 -10.10 -8.93 -20.68
CA ARG A 237 -8.69 -8.54 -20.76
C ARG A 237 -8.47 -7.17 -20.14
N HIS A 238 -7.43 -7.09 -19.31
CA HIS A 238 -6.96 -5.86 -18.69
C HIS A 238 -5.46 -5.75 -18.96
N GLY A 239 -5.09 -4.87 -19.90
CA GLY A 239 -3.74 -4.85 -20.47
C GLY A 239 -3.27 -6.25 -20.91
N TYR A 240 -2.13 -6.67 -20.35
CA TYR A 240 -1.53 -7.98 -20.52
C TYR A 240 -1.41 -8.76 -19.19
N GLU A 241 -2.23 -8.41 -18.20
CA GLU A 241 -2.27 -9.11 -16.93
C GLU A 241 -2.73 -10.58 -17.09
N CYS A 242 -2.09 -11.49 -16.35
CA CYS A 242 -2.57 -12.86 -16.18
C CYS A 242 -3.45 -13.00 -14.91
N PRO A 243 -4.79 -13.14 -15.04
CA PRO A 243 -5.70 -13.14 -13.89
C PRO A 243 -5.42 -14.22 -12.83
N GLU A 244 -5.04 -15.43 -13.24
CA GLU A 244 -4.76 -16.52 -12.29
C GLU A 244 -3.51 -16.24 -11.46
N GLU A 245 -2.50 -15.56 -12.02
CA GLU A 245 -1.29 -15.14 -11.30
C GLU A 245 -1.59 -14.06 -10.25
N ARG A 246 -2.46 -13.11 -10.61
CA ARG A 246 -2.93 -12.09 -9.66
C ARG A 246 -3.72 -12.72 -8.52
N ASP A 247 -4.67 -13.61 -8.84
CA ASP A 247 -5.66 -14.13 -7.89
C ASP A 247 -5.08 -15.11 -6.87
N TYR A 248 -4.05 -15.87 -7.24
CA TYR A 248 -3.56 -17.00 -6.44
C TYR A 248 -2.05 -16.89 -6.18
N TYR A 249 -1.67 -17.03 -4.91
CA TYR A 249 -0.28 -16.94 -4.46
C TYR A 249 0.04 -18.01 -3.40
N PRO A 250 1.25 -18.61 -3.40
CA PRO A 250 2.31 -18.44 -4.40
C PRO A 250 1.92 -18.99 -5.77
N TRP A 251 2.39 -18.33 -6.82
CA TRP A 251 2.10 -18.74 -8.19
C TRP A 251 2.93 -19.97 -8.57
N TRP A 252 2.31 -21.02 -9.09
CA TRP A 252 2.98 -22.30 -9.42
C TRP A 252 3.70 -22.30 -10.77
N ARG A 253 3.61 -21.20 -11.54
CA ARG A 253 4.35 -20.97 -12.79
C ARG A 253 5.30 -19.79 -12.61
N ALA A 254 6.10 -19.51 -13.65
CA ALA A 254 6.93 -18.33 -13.64
C ALA A 254 6.08 -17.05 -13.66
N SER A 255 6.39 -16.13 -12.75
CA SER A 255 5.86 -14.77 -12.70
C SER A 255 6.98 -13.77 -13.03
N PRO A 256 6.68 -12.66 -13.71
CA PRO A 256 7.63 -11.55 -13.83
C PRO A 256 7.67 -10.70 -12.55
N TRP A 257 6.84 -10.96 -11.55
CA TRP A 257 6.79 -10.19 -10.31
C TRP A 257 7.74 -10.76 -9.27
N ARG A 258 8.57 -9.87 -8.69
CA ARG A 258 9.48 -10.17 -7.60
C ARG A 258 8.80 -9.83 -6.27
N ASP A 259 8.86 -10.74 -5.31
CA ASP A 259 8.18 -10.57 -4.03
C ASP A 259 9.00 -9.69 -3.07
N ILE A 260 8.37 -8.66 -2.49
CA ILE A 260 9.01 -7.74 -1.53
C ILE A 260 8.65 -8.18 -0.11
N HIS A 261 7.36 -8.10 0.23
CA HIS A 261 6.86 -8.33 1.57
C HIS A 261 5.41 -8.81 1.56
N ILE A 262 5.08 -9.69 2.50
CA ILE A 262 3.76 -10.29 2.66
C ILE A 262 3.26 -10.01 4.08
N PHE A 263 2.13 -9.32 4.17
CA PHE A 263 1.38 -9.18 5.41
C PHE A 263 0.25 -10.21 5.39
N THR A 264 0.22 -11.09 6.39
CA THR A 264 -0.83 -12.12 6.51
C THR A 264 -1.40 -12.15 7.92
N ASN A 265 -2.70 -12.43 8.07
CA ASN A 265 -3.28 -12.68 9.39
C ASN A 265 -2.74 -13.98 10.03
N ASN A 266 -2.09 -14.85 9.26
CA ASN A 266 -1.57 -16.12 9.74
C ASN A 266 -0.05 -16.21 9.49
N ALA A 267 0.72 -15.66 10.43
CA ALA A 267 2.17 -15.65 10.37
C ALA A 267 2.82 -17.05 10.36
N GLU A 268 2.12 -18.11 10.75
CA GLU A 268 2.64 -19.49 10.67
C GLU A 268 2.89 -19.94 9.21
N ARG A 269 2.32 -19.22 8.24
CA ARG A 269 2.50 -19.46 6.80
C ARG A 269 3.73 -18.73 6.23
N CYS A 270 4.40 -17.90 7.01
CA CYS A 270 5.52 -17.09 6.52
C CYS A 270 6.69 -17.91 5.99
N ASP A 271 7.11 -18.96 6.71
CA ASP A 271 8.21 -19.84 6.26
C ASP A 271 7.89 -20.49 4.91
N ALA A 272 6.63 -20.89 4.73
CA ALA A 272 6.16 -21.48 3.50
C ALA A 272 6.12 -20.44 2.37
N TYR A 273 5.63 -19.23 2.62
CA TYR A 273 5.68 -18.13 1.64
C TYR A 273 7.10 -17.78 1.20
N GLN A 274 8.03 -17.73 2.14
CA GLN A 274 9.43 -17.45 1.89
C GLN A 274 10.10 -18.54 1.07
N THR A 275 9.81 -19.81 1.38
CA THR A 275 10.38 -20.98 0.70
C THR A 275 9.79 -21.18 -0.70
N GLU A 276 8.49 -20.92 -0.86
CA GLU A 276 7.82 -21.14 -2.13
C GLU A 276 7.92 -19.94 -3.07
N SER A 277 8.28 -18.74 -2.63
CA SER A 277 8.48 -17.58 -3.52
C SER A 277 9.44 -17.89 -4.67
N GLN A 278 9.13 -17.38 -5.88
CA GLN A 278 10.03 -17.52 -7.03
C GLN A 278 11.35 -16.74 -6.85
N ASN A 279 11.43 -15.83 -5.86
CA ASN A 279 12.68 -15.19 -5.49
C ASN A 279 13.81 -16.21 -5.26
N VAL A 280 13.48 -17.31 -4.57
CA VAL A 280 14.45 -18.34 -4.15
C VAL A 280 14.19 -19.72 -4.76
N LYS A 281 12.99 -19.97 -5.30
CA LYS A 281 12.59 -21.29 -5.82
C LYS A 281 12.33 -21.24 -7.33
N SER A 282 12.96 -22.13 -8.10
CA SER A 282 12.69 -22.26 -9.53
C SER A 282 11.23 -22.69 -9.80
N ARG A 283 10.77 -22.40 -11.02
CA ARG A 283 9.43 -22.73 -11.49
C ARG A 283 9.50 -23.54 -12.76
N TRP A 284 8.91 -24.73 -12.76
CA TRP A 284 8.70 -25.45 -14.00
C TRP A 284 7.40 -24.95 -14.66
N GLN A 285 7.39 -24.92 -15.99
CA GLN A 285 6.20 -24.67 -16.78
C GLN A 285 6.25 -25.46 -18.09
N CYS A 286 5.09 -25.64 -18.72
CA CYS A 286 5.06 -26.14 -20.09
C CYS A 286 5.15 -24.96 -21.05
N ALA A 287 6.10 -25.01 -21.99
CA ALA A 287 6.32 -23.94 -22.95
C ALA A 287 6.31 -24.45 -24.38
N PHE A 288 5.92 -23.61 -25.33
CA PHE A 288 6.00 -23.95 -26.75
C PHE A 288 7.45 -24.19 -27.15
N THR A 289 7.69 -25.14 -28.05
CA THR A 289 9.01 -25.22 -28.70
C THR A 289 9.22 -23.99 -29.56
N SER A 290 10.48 -23.57 -29.74
CA SER A 290 10.81 -22.37 -30.52
C SER A 290 10.21 -22.44 -31.92
N GLN A 291 10.31 -23.60 -32.58
CA GLN A 291 9.75 -23.85 -33.91
C GLN A 291 8.23 -23.62 -33.92
N TYR A 292 7.49 -24.20 -32.95
CA TYR A 292 6.04 -24.02 -32.92
C TYR A 292 5.65 -22.56 -32.64
N TRP A 293 6.36 -21.91 -31.71
CA TRP A 293 6.11 -20.52 -31.33
C TRP A 293 6.35 -19.55 -32.50
N THR A 294 7.47 -19.68 -33.21
CA THR A 294 7.85 -18.73 -34.26
C THR A 294 7.22 -19.06 -35.61
N ASP A 295 7.13 -20.34 -35.97
CA ASP A 295 6.87 -20.76 -37.35
C ASP A 295 5.39 -21.10 -37.59
N VAL A 296 4.72 -21.62 -36.54
CA VAL A 296 3.29 -21.96 -36.57
C VAL A 296 2.46 -20.84 -35.96
N LEU A 297 2.73 -20.46 -34.71
CA LEU A 297 1.96 -19.45 -33.99
C LEU A 297 2.34 -18.02 -34.35
N LYS A 298 3.56 -17.80 -34.86
CA LYS A 298 4.10 -16.46 -35.16
C LYS A 298 3.99 -15.52 -33.95
N GLY A 299 4.23 -16.05 -32.76
CA GLY A 299 4.15 -15.31 -31.51
C GLY A 299 2.75 -14.93 -31.02
N TYR A 300 1.68 -15.41 -31.67
CA TYR A 300 0.30 -15.01 -31.36
C TYR A 300 -0.65 -16.20 -31.22
N VAL A 301 -1.35 -16.27 -30.09
CA VAL A 301 -2.29 -17.36 -29.79
C VAL A 301 -3.71 -16.92 -30.16
N LYS A 302 -4.18 -17.41 -31.31
CA LYS A 302 -5.53 -17.14 -31.83
C LYS A 302 -6.58 -18.07 -31.21
N GLY A 303 -7.10 -17.69 -30.06
CA GLY A 303 -8.17 -18.42 -29.35
C GLY A 303 -7.79 -19.84 -28.88
N ASN A 304 -8.76 -20.60 -28.38
CA ASN A 304 -8.54 -21.89 -27.69
C ASN A 304 -8.20 -23.09 -28.62
N SER A 305 -7.88 -22.86 -29.90
CA SER A 305 -7.82 -23.92 -30.92
C SER A 305 -6.40 -24.38 -31.32
N LEU A 306 -5.34 -23.70 -30.88
CA LEU A 306 -3.96 -23.93 -31.36
C LEU A 306 -2.98 -24.42 -30.28
N GLY A 307 -3.43 -25.32 -29.41
CA GLY A 307 -2.58 -26.02 -28.43
C GLY A 307 -2.62 -25.36 -27.04
N MET A 308 -3.38 -25.97 -26.13
CA MET A 308 -3.39 -25.61 -24.72
C MET A 308 -2.14 -26.18 -24.04
N LEU A 309 -1.29 -25.33 -23.45
CA LEU A 309 -0.15 -25.72 -22.65
C LEU A 309 -0.63 -26.41 -21.36
N PRO A 310 -0.36 -27.70 -21.15
CA PRO A 310 -0.85 -28.43 -19.99
C PRO A 310 -0.21 -27.92 -18.70
N LEU A 311 -0.99 -27.95 -17.61
CA LEU A 311 -0.49 -27.71 -16.26
C LEU A 311 0.21 -28.95 -15.68
N ASN A 312 -0.04 -30.14 -16.22
CA ASN A 312 0.55 -31.38 -15.73
C ASN A 312 1.86 -31.71 -16.47
N MET A 313 2.93 -31.94 -15.71
CA MET A 313 4.28 -32.24 -16.23
C MET A 313 4.29 -33.46 -17.17
N THR A 314 3.62 -34.56 -16.80
CA THR A 314 3.56 -35.77 -17.63
C THR A 314 2.88 -35.50 -18.98
N LYS A 315 1.79 -34.72 -18.99
CA LYS A 315 1.15 -34.29 -20.25
C LYS A 315 2.06 -33.39 -21.08
N CYS A 316 2.87 -32.54 -20.43
CA CYS A 316 3.83 -31.70 -21.12
C CYS A 316 4.95 -32.52 -21.79
N ILE A 317 5.51 -33.51 -21.10
CA ILE A 317 6.53 -34.42 -21.62
C ILE A 317 6.01 -35.21 -22.83
N ASN A 318 4.76 -35.67 -22.74
CA ASN A 318 4.04 -36.42 -23.79
C ASN A 318 3.36 -35.49 -24.81
N SER A 319 4.01 -34.36 -25.15
CA SER A 319 3.50 -33.42 -26.13
C SER A 319 3.25 -34.08 -27.50
N PRO A 320 2.14 -33.74 -28.18
CA PRO A 320 1.96 -34.09 -29.58
C PRO A 320 3.04 -33.44 -30.45
N THR A 321 3.25 -33.99 -31.63
CA THR A 321 4.21 -33.48 -32.62
C THR A 321 3.50 -32.76 -33.78
N PHE A 322 4.26 -31.91 -34.48
CA PHE A 322 3.86 -31.26 -35.72
C PHE A 322 5.01 -31.32 -36.73
N VAL A 323 4.70 -31.18 -38.01
CA VAL A 323 5.70 -31.01 -39.07
C VAL A 323 5.90 -29.51 -39.28
N ASP A 324 7.11 -29.02 -39.09
CA ASP A 324 7.41 -27.60 -39.24
C ASP A 324 7.30 -27.18 -40.72
N PRO A 325 6.49 -26.16 -41.05
CA PRO A 325 6.36 -25.67 -42.41
C PRO A 325 7.65 -25.07 -43.00
N LYS A 326 8.67 -24.71 -42.19
CA LYS A 326 9.91 -24.12 -42.72
C LYS A 326 10.95 -25.16 -43.13
N ASP A 327 11.22 -26.16 -42.29
CA ASP A 327 12.26 -27.17 -42.56
C ASP A 327 11.74 -28.58 -42.81
N ASN A 328 10.42 -28.79 -42.74
CA ASN A 328 9.73 -30.06 -42.96
C ASN A 328 10.17 -31.20 -42.00
N GLN A 329 10.72 -30.85 -40.83
CA GLN A 329 11.07 -31.79 -39.75
C GLN A 329 9.94 -31.92 -38.74
N THR A 330 9.94 -33.02 -37.98
CA THR A 330 8.96 -33.27 -36.92
C THR A 330 9.46 -32.76 -35.57
N TYR A 331 8.72 -31.83 -34.96
CA TYR A 331 9.00 -31.29 -33.63
C TYR A 331 7.85 -31.53 -32.66
N LYS A 332 8.12 -31.49 -31.34
CA LYS A 332 7.06 -31.41 -30.33
C LYS A 332 6.42 -30.02 -30.36
N ILE A 333 5.14 -29.92 -30.05
CA ILE A 333 4.44 -28.62 -29.95
C ILE A 333 4.94 -27.85 -28.72
N TYR A 334 5.10 -28.54 -27.60
CA TYR A 334 5.52 -27.96 -26.32
C TYR A 334 6.45 -28.91 -25.56
N GLN A 335 7.19 -28.37 -24.61
CA GLN A 335 8.14 -29.09 -23.78
C GLN A 335 8.22 -28.49 -22.38
N PRO A 336 8.64 -29.28 -21.37
CA PRO A 336 8.92 -28.75 -20.05
C PRO A 336 10.05 -27.73 -20.11
N GLN A 337 9.87 -26.63 -19.40
CA GLN A 337 10.86 -25.59 -19.21
C GLN A 337 10.98 -25.33 -17.71
N GLU A 338 12.19 -25.38 -17.19
CA GLU A 338 12.50 -24.86 -15.86
C GLU A 338 12.95 -23.40 -15.99
N VAL A 339 12.25 -22.52 -15.31
CA VAL A 339 12.58 -21.11 -15.15
C VAL A 339 13.27 -20.97 -13.80
N ALA A 340 14.49 -20.45 -13.81
CA ALA A 340 15.27 -20.28 -12.59
C ALA A 340 14.54 -19.37 -11.58
N ALA A 341 14.92 -19.52 -10.30
CA ALA A 341 14.58 -18.54 -9.29
C ALA A 341 15.15 -17.16 -9.70
N HIS A 342 14.55 -16.07 -9.21
CA HIS A 342 15.08 -14.73 -9.50
C HIS A 342 16.49 -14.51 -8.90
N GLY A 343 16.89 -15.32 -7.92
CA GLY A 343 18.21 -15.23 -7.31
C GLY A 343 18.34 -14.06 -6.33
N ILE A 344 17.21 -13.61 -5.78
CA ILE A 344 17.14 -12.55 -4.76
C ILE A 344 16.64 -13.13 -3.43
N SER A 345 16.74 -12.35 -2.36
CA SER A 345 16.28 -12.79 -1.04
C SER A 345 14.80 -13.18 -1.04
N ALA A 346 14.43 -14.16 -0.23
CA ALA A 346 13.04 -14.46 0.05
C ALA A 346 12.31 -13.19 0.55
N PRO A 347 10.99 -13.05 0.27
CA PRO A 347 10.24 -11.87 0.70
C PRO A 347 10.21 -11.77 2.23
N GLY A 348 10.11 -10.53 2.73
CA GLY A 348 9.72 -10.33 4.12
C GLY A 348 8.31 -10.89 4.36
N CYS A 349 8.03 -11.38 5.56
CA CYS A 349 6.68 -11.82 5.91
C CYS A 349 6.40 -11.51 7.37
N THR A 350 5.28 -10.84 7.64
CA THR A 350 4.87 -10.42 8.98
C THR A 350 3.37 -10.53 9.16
N GLU A 351 2.91 -10.54 10.42
CA GLU A 351 1.48 -10.48 10.71
C GLU A 351 0.90 -9.12 10.26
N THR A 352 -0.34 -9.12 9.77
CA THR A 352 -1.07 -7.88 9.48
C THR A 352 -1.37 -7.12 10.78
N ILE A 353 -1.38 -5.79 10.71
CA ILE A 353 -1.96 -4.99 11.80
C ILE A 353 -3.49 -5.01 11.72
N VAL A 354 -4.17 -4.73 12.84
CA VAL A 354 -5.63 -4.63 12.88
C VAL A 354 -6.07 -3.31 12.25
N THR A 355 -6.92 -3.38 11.22
CA THR A 355 -7.51 -2.20 10.57
C THR A 355 -9.03 -2.26 10.64
N ARG A 356 -9.71 -1.11 10.56
CA ARG A 356 -11.17 -1.02 10.67
C ARG A 356 -11.85 -1.03 9.29
N ASP A 357 -12.97 -1.75 9.19
CA ASP A 357 -13.80 -1.77 7.99
C ASP A 357 -14.28 -0.36 7.63
N ASN A 358 -14.15 0.02 6.36
CA ASN A 358 -14.57 1.31 5.79
C ASN A 358 -13.91 2.53 6.45
N HIS A 359 -12.72 2.38 7.04
CA HIS A 359 -11.90 3.48 7.57
C HIS A 359 -10.56 3.57 6.85
N HIS A 360 -10.53 3.21 5.56
CA HIS A 360 -9.35 3.32 4.68
C HIS A 360 -8.09 2.63 5.19
N GLY A 361 -8.26 1.56 5.97
CA GLY A 361 -7.12 0.81 6.48
C GLY A 361 -6.33 1.57 7.54
N VAL A 362 -6.84 2.70 8.06
CA VAL A 362 -6.19 3.46 9.13
C VAL A 362 -6.18 2.59 10.40
N PRO A 363 -5.03 2.08 10.84
CA PRO A 363 -4.92 1.48 12.17
C PRO A 363 -5.22 2.59 13.18
N GLY A 364 -5.82 2.30 14.34
CA GLY A 364 -6.41 3.29 15.28
C GLY A 364 -5.59 4.53 15.70
N THR A 365 -4.37 4.69 15.20
CA THR A 365 -3.58 5.93 15.05
C THR A 365 -4.13 6.90 13.97
N ARG A 366 -3.59 8.11 13.88
CA ARG A 366 -3.99 9.11 12.86
C ARG A 366 -3.32 8.92 11.48
N ASN A 367 -2.42 7.92 11.33
CA ASN A 367 -1.58 7.75 10.15
C ASN A 367 -2.01 6.54 9.30
N TYR A 368 -1.73 6.59 7.99
CA TYR A 368 -1.91 5.44 7.11
C TYR A 368 -0.96 4.31 7.47
N TRP A 369 -1.38 3.08 7.20
CA TRP A 369 -0.45 1.96 7.25
C TRP A 369 0.66 2.19 6.22
N THR A 370 1.89 2.27 6.70
CA THR A 370 3.08 2.53 5.91
C THR A 370 4.12 1.44 6.16
N TYR A 371 4.74 0.97 5.09
CA TYR A 371 5.85 0.02 5.09
C TYR A 371 7.07 0.69 4.47
N MET A 372 8.21 0.65 5.16
CA MET A 372 9.47 1.17 4.63
C MET A 372 10.12 0.13 3.73
N TRP A 373 9.97 0.30 2.42
CA TRP A 373 10.57 -0.58 1.43
C TRP A 373 12.03 -0.19 1.21
N THR A 374 12.94 -1.16 1.31
CA THR A 374 14.33 -1.01 0.87
C THR A 374 14.42 -1.35 -0.61
N VAL A 375 14.73 -0.35 -1.44
CA VAL A 375 14.87 -0.51 -2.89
C VAL A 375 16.01 -1.50 -3.20
N PRO A 376 15.77 -2.54 -4.00
CA PRO A 376 16.76 -3.58 -4.26
C PRO A 376 17.96 -3.04 -5.06
N ASP A 377 19.12 -3.63 -4.84
CA ASP A 377 20.27 -3.47 -5.73
C ASP A 377 20.06 -4.34 -6.97
N LEU A 378 19.94 -3.68 -8.13
CA LEU A 378 19.68 -4.35 -9.42
C LEU A 378 20.96 -4.60 -10.23
N SER A 379 22.14 -4.37 -9.66
CA SER A 379 23.43 -4.50 -10.38
C SER A 379 23.70 -5.90 -10.93
N SER A 380 23.15 -6.94 -10.31
CA SER A 380 23.26 -8.34 -10.77
C SER A 380 22.07 -8.80 -11.62
N ASP A 381 21.06 -7.95 -11.83
CA ASP A 381 19.88 -8.34 -12.62
C ASP A 381 20.16 -8.15 -14.12
N ASN A 382 19.87 -9.17 -14.93
CA ASN A 382 20.19 -9.20 -16.36
C ASN A 382 19.40 -8.15 -17.18
N PHE A 383 18.35 -7.56 -16.58
CA PHE A 383 17.56 -6.49 -17.18
C PHE A 383 18.17 -5.09 -16.98
N TYR A 384 19.17 -4.97 -16.09
CA TYR A 384 19.79 -3.71 -15.73
C TYR A 384 21.09 -3.50 -16.50
N THR A 385 21.05 -2.77 -17.60
CA THR A 385 22.27 -2.28 -18.24
C THR A 385 22.55 -0.86 -17.75
N ALA A 386 23.72 -0.63 -17.16
CA ALA A 386 24.15 0.68 -16.62
C ALA A 386 24.14 1.84 -17.64
N ALA A 387 23.88 1.56 -18.93
CA ALA A 387 23.78 2.55 -19.99
C ALA A 387 22.38 3.22 -20.08
N ASP A 388 21.32 2.60 -19.55
CA ASP A 388 19.94 3.11 -19.65
C ASP A 388 19.33 3.27 -18.25
N TYR A 389 19.58 4.42 -17.63
CA TYR A 389 18.92 4.86 -16.40
C TYR A 389 17.38 5.05 -16.53
N SER A 390 16.78 4.55 -17.61
CA SER A 390 15.38 4.71 -18.02
C SER A 390 14.56 3.43 -17.94
N THR A 391 15.10 2.30 -17.46
CA THR A 391 14.32 1.07 -17.27
C THR A 391 13.15 1.34 -16.34
N CYS A 392 11.91 1.16 -16.84
CA CYS A 392 10.72 1.30 -16.02
C CYS A 392 10.61 0.13 -15.05
N CYS A 393 10.40 0.47 -13.79
CA CYS A 393 9.95 -0.41 -12.74
C CYS A 393 8.53 0.00 -12.30
N VAL A 394 7.75 -1.00 -11.87
CA VAL A 394 6.40 -0.82 -11.35
C VAL A 394 6.29 -1.56 -10.03
N LEU A 395 5.70 -0.93 -9.03
CA LEU A 395 5.32 -1.56 -7.77
C LEU A 395 3.84 -1.94 -7.82
N ARG A 396 3.54 -3.14 -7.35
CA ARG A 396 2.20 -3.73 -7.27
C ARG A 396 1.88 -4.08 -5.83
N THR A 397 0.69 -3.71 -5.40
CA THR A 397 0.09 -4.26 -4.18
C THR A 397 -1.10 -5.13 -4.56
N THR A 398 -1.20 -6.32 -3.96
CA THR A 398 -2.40 -7.16 -4.07
C THR A 398 -2.96 -7.42 -2.69
N TYR A 399 -4.27 -7.30 -2.59
CA TYR A 399 -5.04 -7.41 -1.35
C TYR A 399 -6.08 -8.50 -1.50
N ASN A 400 -5.82 -9.66 -0.91
CA ASN A 400 -6.74 -10.78 -0.91
C ASN A 400 -7.54 -10.78 0.38
N ILE A 401 -8.86 -10.93 0.26
CA ILE A 401 -9.77 -11.11 1.37
C ILE A 401 -10.53 -12.42 1.25
N THR A 402 -10.49 -13.20 2.32
CA THR A 402 -11.36 -14.36 2.48
C THR A 402 -12.15 -14.27 3.78
N THR A 403 -13.35 -14.86 3.76
CA THR A 403 -14.17 -15.03 4.96
C THR A 403 -13.95 -16.43 5.53
N ASN A 404 -14.41 -16.67 6.76
CA ASN A 404 -14.37 -18.00 7.39
C ASN A 404 -15.41 -18.98 6.82
N ASP A 405 -16.15 -18.59 5.78
CA ASP A 405 -17.26 -19.40 5.27
C ASP A 405 -16.78 -20.63 4.48
N TYR A 406 -15.52 -20.65 4.04
CA TYR A 406 -14.92 -21.81 3.37
C TYR A 406 -13.44 -21.97 3.72
N PRO A 407 -12.92 -23.22 3.70
CA PRO A 407 -11.48 -23.45 3.84
C PRO A 407 -10.79 -23.04 2.54
N ALA A 408 -10.20 -21.85 2.50
CA ALA A 408 -9.43 -21.36 1.35
C ALA A 408 -8.08 -22.07 1.17
N TRP A 409 -7.64 -22.78 2.21
CA TRP A 409 -6.34 -23.43 2.33
C TRP A 409 -6.55 -24.86 2.86
N SER A 410 -5.63 -25.79 2.57
CA SER A 410 -5.79 -27.18 3.03
C SER A 410 -5.80 -27.32 4.55
N ASP A 411 -5.11 -26.42 5.24
CA ASP A 411 -4.95 -26.33 6.69
C ASP A 411 -4.34 -24.95 7.02
N ASP A 412 -4.18 -24.65 8.31
CA ASP A 412 -3.64 -23.36 8.77
C ASP A 412 -2.17 -23.13 8.37
N TYR A 413 -1.41 -24.16 8.04
CA TYR A 413 0.02 -24.05 7.68
C TYR A 413 0.24 -24.03 6.16
N SER A 414 -0.76 -24.42 5.38
CA SER A 414 -0.63 -24.61 3.94
C SER A 414 -0.73 -23.31 3.15
N ILE A 415 0.16 -23.15 2.18
CA ILE A 415 0.16 -22.04 1.22
C ILE A 415 -0.38 -22.44 -0.15
N ASN A 416 -0.65 -23.73 -0.35
CA ASN A 416 -1.39 -24.16 -1.51
C ASN A 416 -2.86 -23.93 -1.21
N ALA A 417 -3.57 -23.25 -2.13
CA ALA A 417 -5.02 -23.33 -2.18
C ALA A 417 -5.38 -24.82 -2.08
N GLY A 418 -6.29 -25.17 -1.18
CA GLY A 418 -6.59 -26.56 -0.89
C GLY A 418 -7.09 -27.30 -2.13
N VAL A 419 -7.45 -28.58 -1.97
CA VAL A 419 -8.26 -29.26 -3.00
C VAL A 419 -9.68 -28.70 -2.92
N ASP A 420 -9.84 -27.45 -3.34
CA ASP A 420 -11.04 -26.66 -3.14
C ASP A 420 -12.08 -26.95 -4.21
N TRP A 421 -11.68 -27.59 -5.32
CA TRP A 421 -12.60 -27.99 -6.35
C TRP A 421 -13.72 -28.89 -5.84
N ARG A 422 -13.47 -29.63 -4.75
CA ARG A 422 -14.49 -30.46 -4.06
C ARG A 422 -15.62 -29.62 -3.47
N ASN A 423 -15.34 -28.35 -3.15
CA ASN A 423 -16.32 -27.38 -2.67
C ASN A 423 -17.00 -26.62 -3.83
N ASN A 424 -16.59 -26.82 -5.09
CA ASN A 424 -17.25 -26.21 -6.24
C ASN A 424 -18.60 -26.89 -6.52
N SER A 425 -19.47 -26.21 -7.25
CA SER A 425 -20.74 -26.80 -7.70
C SER A 425 -20.50 -28.05 -8.55
N GLU A 426 -21.27 -29.11 -8.28
CA GLU A 426 -21.26 -30.35 -9.08
C GLU A 426 -21.95 -30.16 -10.44
N LYS A 427 -22.67 -29.04 -10.63
CA LYS A 427 -23.36 -28.75 -11.89
C LYS A 427 -22.37 -28.25 -12.93
N LYS A 428 -22.52 -28.74 -14.17
CA LYS A 428 -21.87 -28.12 -15.33
C LYS A 428 -22.53 -26.78 -15.59
N ASN A 429 -21.73 -25.73 -15.74
CA ASN A 429 -22.16 -24.35 -15.97
C ASN A 429 -23.16 -23.85 -14.91
N PRO A 430 -22.76 -23.81 -13.63
CA PRO A 430 -23.66 -23.49 -12.53
C PRO A 430 -24.22 -22.08 -12.68
N ASN A 431 -25.50 -21.91 -12.37
CA ASN A 431 -26.09 -20.62 -12.14
C ASN A 431 -25.92 -20.25 -10.66
N PRO A 432 -25.21 -19.16 -10.32
CA PRO A 432 -24.99 -18.74 -8.93
C PRO A 432 -26.29 -18.55 -8.14
N ASP A 433 -27.40 -18.33 -8.85
CA ASP A 433 -28.69 -18.19 -8.24
C ASP A 433 -29.38 -19.50 -7.88
N THR A 434 -29.16 -20.60 -8.60
CA THR A 434 -29.93 -21.84 -8.40
C THR A 434 -29.08 -23.06 -8.09
N ASP A 435 -27.79 -23.00 -8.37
CA ASP A 435 -26.87 -24.13 -8.25
C ASP A 435 -25.86 -23.86 -7.13
N PRO A 436 -26.01 -24.52 -5.96
CA PRO A 436 -25.11 -24.28 -4.83
C PRO A 436 -23.70 -24.81 -5.06
N ALA A 437 -22.75 -24.15 -4.40
CA ALA A 437 -21.43 -24.72 -4.15
C ALA A 437 -21.53 -25.81 -3.07
N GLN A 438 -20.58 -26.73 -3.02
CA GLN A 438 -20.55 -27.86 -2.08
C GLN A 438 -19.91 -27.52 -0.72
N ILE A 439 -19.85 -26.23 -0.37
CA ILE A 439 -19.33 -25.78 0.91
C ILE A 439 -20.25 -26.23 2.04
N ARG A 440 -19.70 -26.91 3.04
CA ARG A 440 -20.42 -27.57 4.13
C ARG A 440 -20.79 -26.61 5.28
N ILE A 441 -21.36 -25.45 4.95
CA ILE A 441 -21.71 -24.39 5.91
C ILE A 441 -22.70 -24.89 6.96
N TRP A 442 -23.61 -25.78 6.59
CA TRP A 442 -24.63 -26.34 7.47
C TRP A 442 -24.05 -27.13 8.66
N GLU A 443 -22.84 -27.70 8.53
CA GLU A 443 -22.18 -28.46 9.60
C GLU A 443 -21.82 -27.55 10.78
N ASN A 444 -21.48 -26.28 10.51
CA ASN A 444 -21.20 -25.27 11.53
C ASN A 444 -22.41 -24.95 12.42
N PHE A 445 -23.62 -25.31 11.97
CA PHE A 445 -24.88 -25.13 12.70
C PHE A 445 -25.44 -26.44 13.25
N GLY A 446 -24.64 -27.52 13.26
CA GLY A 446 -25.04 -28.84 13.77
C GLY A 446 -26.05 -29.56 12.88
N LEU A 447 -26.14 -29.20 11.59
CA LEU A 447 -27.06 -29.83 10.65
C LEU A 447 -26.39 -30.96 9.89
N SER A 448 -27.19 -31.92 9.46
CA SER A 448 -26.77 -32.99 8.56
C SER A 448 -27.03 -32.61 7.09
N LYS A 449 -26.39 -33.32 6.16
CA LYS A 449 -26.71 -33.17 4.73
C LYS A 449 -28.20 -33.45 4.45
N ASN A 450 -28.86 -34.31 5.22
CA ASN A 450 -30.29 -34.60 5.04
C ASN A 450 -31.18 -33.39 5.30
N ASP A 451 -30.78 -32.48 6.20
CA ASP A 451 -31.53 -31.27 6.52
C ASP A 451 -31.52 -30.23 5.39
N ILE A 452 -30.57 -30.35 4.46
CA ILE A 452 -30.33 -29.37 3.39
C ILE A 452 -30.36 -29.97 1.97
N ILE A 453 -30.35 -31.30 1.82
CA ILE A 453 -30.18 -31.97 0.51
C ILE A 453 -31.24 -31.58 -0.52
N ALA A 454 -32.46 -31.27 -0.05
CA ALA A 454 -33.54 -30.81 -0.91
C ALA A 454 -33.23 -29.46 -1.60
N ALA A 455 -32.40 -28.61 -1.00
CA ALA A 455 -31.95 -27.34 -1.58
C ALA A 455 -30.89 -27.53 -2.69
N PHE A 456 -30.15 -28.65 -2.69
CA PHE A 456 -29.22 -29.01 -3.78
C PHE A 456 -29.91 -29.64 -5.00
N ASN A 457 -31.10 -30.20 -4.81
CA ASN A 457 -31.80 -31.00 -5.82
C ASN A 457 -32.94 -30.25 -6.54
N ASP A 458 -33.32 -29.06 -6.08
CA ASP A 458 -34.41 -28.28 -6.65
C ASP A 458 -33.85 -27.05 -7.40
N ARG A 459 -34.12 -26.97 -8.70
CA ARG A 459 -33.74 -25.83 -9.55
C ARG A 459 -34.65 -24.61 -9.37
N ASN A 460 -35.82 -24.79 -8.73
CA ASN A 460 -36.76 -23.71 -8.47
C ASN A 460 -36.62 -23.24 -7.02
N ARG A 461 -36.13 -22.01 -6.83
CA ARG A 461 -36.03 -21.38 -5.49
C ARG A 461 -37.35 -21.34 -4.72
N ASP A 462 -38.48 -21.33 -5.42
CA ASP A 462 -39.82 -21.31 -4.81
C ASP A 462 -40.49 -22.69 -4.77
N GLY A 463 -39.77 -23.74 -5.18
CA GLY A 463 -40.24 -25.12 -5.14
C GLY A 463 -40.53 -25.59 -3.71
N GLN A 464 -41.54 -26.44 -3.55
CA GLN A 464 -41.93 -26.99 -2.25
C GLN A 464 -40.77 -27.71 -1.54
N ARG A 465 -39.82 -28.28 -2.28
CA ARG A 465 -38.65 -28.98 -1.70
C ARG A 465 -37.67 -28.00 -1.06
N GLN A 466 -37.46 -26.82 -1.65
CA GLN A 466 -36.65 -25.75 -1.04
C GLN A 466 -37.32 -25.16 0.21
N LYS A 467 -38.65 -25.06 0.25
CA LYS A 467 -39.39 -24.58 1.44
C LYS A 467 -39.30 -25.52 2.64
N ASN A 468 -39.02 -26.81 2.39
CA ASN A 468 -38.89 -27.84 3.42
C ASN A 468 -37.43 -28.07 3.86
N ALA A 469 -36.46 -27.47 3.17
CA ALA A 469 -35.04 -27.54 3.51
C ALA A 469 -34.65 -26.42 4.49
N ARG A 470 -33.57 -26.63 5.25
CA ARG A 470 -33.06 -25.59 6.15
C ARG A 470 -32.26 -24.47 5.47
N GLY A 471 -31.86 -24.66 4.22
CA GLY A 471 -31.35 -23.59 3.35
C GLY A 471 -29.96 -23.02 3.68
N TYR A 472 -29.22 -23.65 4.59
CA TYR A 472 -27.81 -23.32 4.91
C TYR A 472 -26.87 -23.83 3.82
N ILE A 473 -26.93 -23.20 2.65
CA ILE A 473 -26.17 -23.56 1.45
C ILE A 473 -25.54 -22.32 0.81
N PHE A 474 -24.41 -22.51 0.12
CA PHE A 474 -23.69 -21.40 -0.52
C PHE A 474 -24.23 -21.10 -1.93
N ILE A 475 -25.22 -20.20 -2.00
CA ILE A 475 -25.83 -19.62 -3.21
C ILE A 475 -26.07 -18.14 -3.02
N ASN A 476 -26.36 -17.41 -4.09
CA ASN A 476 -26.83 -16.04 -3.99
C ASN A 476 -28.14 -15.96 -3.22
N ASN A 477 -28.22 -15.01 -2.29
CA ASN A 477 -29.39 -14.70 -1.49
C ASN A 477 -30.12 -15.93 -0.93
N PRO A 478 -29.43 -16.80 -0.15
CA PRO A 478 -30.01 -18.04 0.35
C PRO A 478 -31.14 -17.74 1.33
N ARG A 479 -32.13 -18.64 1.38
CA ARG A 479 -33.26 -18.59 2.32
C ARG A 479 -33.02 -19.60 3.44
N VAL A 480 -32.57 -19.13 4.59
CA VAL A 480 -32.24 -19.96 5.74
C VAL A 480 -33.45 -20.12 6.68
N ASP A 481 -33.61 -21.30 7.26
CA ASP A 481 -34.59 -21.59 8.30
C ASP A 481 -33.86 -21.76 9.64
N PRO A 482 -33.73 -20.67 10.44
CA PRO A 482 -33.02 -20.72 11.71
C PRO A 482 -33.82 -21.42 12.81
N PHE A 483 -35.15 -21.50 12.68
CA PHE A 483 -36.03 -22.07 13.71
C PHE A 483 -36.35 -23.55 13.47
N GLY A 484 -36.14 -24.05 12.26
CA GLY A 484 -36.55 -25.40 11.86
C GLY A 484 -38.07 -25.52 11.81
N LEU A 485 -38.59 -26.72 12.10
CA LEU A 485 -40.02 -26.91 12.30
C LEU A 485 -40.42 -26.28 13.66
N GLY A 486 -40.81 -24.99 13.66
CA GLY A 486 -41.35 -24.27 14.83
C GLY A 486 -42.84 -24.58 15.10
N PRO A 487 -43.38 -24.27 16.31
CA PRO A 487 -44.45 -25.03 16.96
C PRO A 487 -45.77 -25.01 16.19
N TYR A 488 -46.46 -26.14 16.27
CA TYR A 488 -47.85 -26.37 15.88
C TYR A 488 -48.69 -25.08 15.74
N ASN A 489 -49.17 -24.81 14.52
CA ASN A 489 -50.41 -24.06 14.39
C ASN A 489 -51.56 -24.90 14.97
N TYR A 490 -52.46 -24.29 15.73
CA TYR A 490 -53.69 -24.89 16.27
C TYR A 490 -54.61 -25.53 15.20
N THR A 491 -54.26 -25.44 13.92
CA THR A 491 -54.94 -26.00 12.76
C THR A 491 -54.23 -27.20 12.10
N GLY A 492 -53.16 -27.74 12.70
CA GLY A 492 -52.56 -29.02 12.28
C GLY A 492 -51.56 -28.98 11.12
N GLY A 493 -51.01 -27.80 10.78
CA GLY A 493 -49.95 -27.64 9.78
C GLY A 493 -48.64 -27.12 10.39
N SER A 494 -47.52 -27.79 10.11
CA SER A 494 -46.17 -27.28 10.42
C SER A 494 -45.82 -26.15 9.44
N SER A 495 -45.46 -24.97 9.93
CA SER A 495 -44.99 -23.84 9.11
C SER A 495 -43.56 -23.47 9.44
N ARG A 496 -42.72 -23.26 8.42
CA ARG A 496 -41.33 -22.80 8.55
C ARG A 496 -41.24 -21.30 8.28
N ILE A 497 -40.43 -20.59 9.06
CA ILE A 497 -40.09 -19.18 8.80
C ILE A 497 -38.72 -19.15 8.14
N GLN A 498 -38.68 -18.78 6.86
CA GLN A 498 -37.44 -18.63 6.12
C GLN A 498 -37.02 -17.15 6.08
N LEU A 499 -35.77 -16.87 6.41
CA LEU A 499 -35.15 -15.54 6.30
C LEU A 499 -34.23 -15.53 5.09
N GLN A 500 -34.30 -14.47 4.28
CA GLN A 500 -33.40 -14.30 3.14
C GLN A 500 -32.17 -13.50 3.56
N LEU A 501 -30.99 -14.07 3.34
CA LEU A 501 -29.73 -13.35 3.51
C LEU A 501 -29.41 -12.56 2.23
N ALA A 502 -28.80 -11.38 2.37
CA ALA A 502 -28.33 -10.56 1.25
C ALA A 502 -26.88 -10.92 0.90
N ILE A 503 -26.69 -12.13 0.36
CA ILE A 503 -25.37 -12.69 0.06
C ILE A 503 -25.17 -12.73 -1.45
N ASN A 504 -24.05 -12.20 -1.93
CA ASN A 504 -23.59 -12.39 -3.29
C ASN A 504 -22.36 -13.30 -3.26
N THR A 505 -22.51 -14.53 -3.74
CA THR A 505 -21.44 -15.53 -3.78
C THR A 505 -20.25 -15.11 -4.61
N ASN A 506 -20.38 -14.12 -5.51
CA ASN A 506 -19.26 -13.53 -6.24
C ASN A 506 -18.36 -12.66 -5.34
N GLN A 507 -18.87 -12.17 -4.20
CA GLN A 507 -18.15 -11.25 -3.31
C GLN A 507 -17.22 -11.94 -2.28
N PHE A 508 -17.16 -13.26 -2.26
CA PHE A 508 -16.34 -14.04 -1.31
C PHE A 508 -15.00 -14.42 -1.93
N GLY A 509 -13.87 -14.22 -1.26
CA GLY A 509 -12.57 -14.61 -1.82
C GLY A 509 -12.23 -13.74 -3.04
N ARG A 510 -11.86 -12.48 -2.78
CA ARG A 510 -11.51 -11.51 -3.82
C ARG A 510 -10.11 -10.95 -3.59
N THR A 511 -9.38 -10.84 -4.70
CA THR A 511 -8.13 -10.09 -4.80
C THR A 511 -8.41 -8.72 -5.43
N PHE A 512 -7.98 -7.67 -4.75
CA PHE A 512 -7.90 -6.29 -5.23
C PHE A 512 -6.45 -5.92 -5.50
N GLN A 513 -6.22 -4.91 -6.32
CA GLN A 513 -4.88 -4.52 -6.71
C GLN A 513 -4.78 -3.04 -7.03
N ASP A 514 -3.61 -2.48 -6.73
CA ASP A 514 -3.17 -1.23 -7.34
C ASP A 514 -1.71 -1.38 -7.82
N ARG A 515 -1.34 -0.59 -8.83
CA ARG A 515 0.02 -0.52 -9.37
C ARG A 515 0.43 0.93 -9.53
N THR A 516 1.67 1.25 -9.19
CA THR A 516 2.24 2.58 -9.45
C THR A 516 2.30 2.86 -10.96
N HIS A 517 2.50 4.13 -11.31
CA HIS A 517 3.08 4.46 -12.62
C HIS A 517 4.54 3.98 -12.71
N CYS A 518 5.12 4.04 -13.90
CA CYS A 518 6.53 3.75 -14.11
C CYS A 518 7.44 4.68 -13.28
N PHE A 519 8.37 4.09 -12.54
CA PHE A 519 9.47 4.80 -11.89
C PHE A 519 10.82 4.19 -12.30
N SER A 520 11.90 4.94 -12.15
CA SER A 520 13.26 4.46 -12.42
C SER A 520 14.00 4.14 -11.12
N ILE A 521 14.90 3.15 -11.17
CA ILE A 521 15.84 2.86 -10.10
C ILE A 521 17.27 3.09 -10.61
N HIS A 522 18.02 3.92 -9.89
CA HIS A 522 19.38 4.32 -10.22
C HIS A 522 20.40 3.68 -9.26
N PRO A 523 21.65 3.46 -9.70
CA PRO A 523 22.72 3.11 -8.79
C PRO A 523 22.99 4.28 -7.85
N ARG A 524 23.51 3.96 -6.67
CA ARG A 524 23.90 4.99 -5.70
C ARG A 524 24.92 5.96 -6.33
N PRO A 525 24.74 7.29 -6.18
CA PRO A 525 25.72 8.27 -6.64
C PRO A 525 27.11 8.00 -6.04
N SER A 526 28.18 8.21 -6.82
CA SER A 526 29.55 7.83 -6.44
C SER A 526 30.09 8.53 -5.19
N GLY A 527 29.49 9.66 -4.78
CA GLY A 527 29.85 10.40 -3.57
C GLY A 527 29.21 9.87 -2.28
N ILE A 528 28.23 8.96 -2.37
CA ILE A 528 27.48 8.47 -1.20
C ILE A 528 28.07 7.11 -0.75
N PRO A 529 28.58 7.00 0.48
CA PRO A 529 29.12 5.74 1.00
C PRO A 529 28.08 4.61 0.98
N ALA A 530 28.49 3.38 0.72
CA ALA A 530 27.58 2.22 0.74
C ALA A 530 26.96 1.97 2.13
N SER A 531 27.62 2.42 3.20
CA SER A 531 27.13 2.32 4.58
C SER A 531 26.11 3.40 4.96
N ALA A 532 26.01 4.49 4.20
CA ALA A 532 25.07 5.57 4.50
C ALA A 532 23.64 5.16 4.14
N LYS A 533 22.67 5.59 4.94
CA LYS A 533 21.26 5.43 4.62
C LYS A 533 20.80 6.55 3.70
N ILE A 534 19.92 6.22 2.75
CA ILE A 534 19.21 7.19 1.93
C ILE A 534 17.73 7.03 2.27
N SER A 535 17.08 8.09 2.73
CA SER A 535 15.67 8.07 3.11
C SER A 535 14.87 9.00 2.21
N LEU A 536 13.80 8.49 1.61
CA LEU A 536 12.89 9.28 0.77
C LEU A 536 12.00 10.16 1.65
N LEU A 537 11.96 11.45 1.36
CA LEU A 537 10.92 12.38 1.78
C LEU A 537 10.09 12.79 0.55
N THR A 538 8.84 12.36 0.53
CA THR A 538 7.92 12.49 -0.60
C THR A 538 6.60 13.14 -0.21
N VAL A 539 5.69 13.26 -1.19
CA VAL A 539 4.34 13.78 -1.02
C VAL A 539 3.35 12.65 -1.23
N GLN A 540 2.42 12.54 -0.29
CA GLN A 540 1.21 11.75 -0.41
C GLN A 540 0.03 12.68 -0.70
N GLY A 541 -0.92 12.22 -1.50
CA GLY A 541 -2.17 12.93 -1.76
C GLY A 541 -2.11 13.84 -3.00
N LYS A 542 -3.25 14.43 -3.36
CA LYS A 542 -3.41 15.18 -4.61
C LYS A 542 -4.34 16.39 -4.47
N ARG A 543 -4.44 17.20 -5.54
CA ARG A 543 -5.24 18.44 -5.55
C ARG A 543 -6.73 18.20 -5.27
N GLY A 544 -7.20 18.75 -4.15
CA GLY A 544 -8.61 18.86 -3.81
C GLY A 544 -8.83 18.76 -2.30
N ASN A 545 -10.09 18.91 -1.87
CA ASN A 545 -10.50 18.56 -0.51
C ASN A 545 -10.80 17.05 -0.39
N ILE A 546 -10.90 16.55 0.84
CA ILE A 546 -11.09 15.12 1.14
C ILE A 546 -12.28 14.47 0.40
N VAL A 547 -13.35 15.19 0.11
CA VAL A 547 -14.52 14.67 -0.62
C VAL A 547 -14.27 14.62 -2.13
N GLN A 548 -13.52 15.58 -2.66
CA GLN A 548 -13.19 15.68 -4.08
C GLN A 548 -12.17 14.64 -4.52
N VAL A 549 -11.14 14.40 -3.71
CA VAL A 549 -10.01 13.52 -4.05
C VAL A 549 -10.21 12.07 -3.62
N TYR A 550 -11.24 11.79 -2.81
CA TYR A 550 -11.59 10.43 -2.42
C TYR A 550 -11.58 9.49 -3.64
N PRO A 551 -10.92 8.31 -3.54
CA PRO A 551 -10.33 7.67 -2.37
C PRO A 551 -8.83 7.98 -2.12
N ALA A 552 -8.24 8.90 -2.89
CA ALA A 552 -6.98 9.52 -2.51
C ALA A 552 -7.20 10.50 -1.35
N THR A 553 -6.12 11.10 -0.86
CA THR A 553 -6.14 11.95 0.33
C THR A 553 -5.70 13.38 -0.01
N GLU A 554 -5.95 14.30 0.92
CA GLU A 554 -5.31 15.61 0.86
C GLU A 554 -3.79 15.47 1.06
N TYR A 555 -3.06 16.52 0.66
CA TYR A 555 -1.61 16.54 0.70
C TYR A 555 -1.03 16.38 2.10
N THR A 556 -0.06 15.48 2.23
CA THR A 556 0.84 15.39 3.38
C THR A 556 2.24 15.01 2.91
N PHE A 557 3.25 15.39 3.69
CA PHE A 557 4.59 14.84 3.50
C PHE A 557 4.67 13.45 4.13
N GLN A 558 5.52 12.59 3.57
CA GLN A 558 5.79 11.26 4.08
C GLN A 558 7.29 10.91 3.96
N PRO A 559 7.91 10.34 5.00
CA PRO A 559 7.36 10.14 6.35
C PRO A 559 7.14 11.47 7.11
N GLU A 560 6.28 11.45 8.11
CA GLU A 560 5.99 12.62 8.96
C GLU A 560 5.86 12.24 10.46
N PRO A 561 6.76 12.71 11.34
CA PRO A 561 7.98 13.46 11.01
C PRO A 561 8.99 12.60 10.24
N ALA A 562 9.78 13.22 9.37
CA ALA A 562 10.93 12.57 8.75
C ALA A 562 12.10 12.56 9.74
N GLN A 563 12.48 11.37 10.22
CA GLN A 563 13.60 11.19 11.15
C GLN A 563 14.80 10.61 10.42
N ILE A 564 15.94 11.31 10.49
CA ILE A 564 17.14 10.96 9.72
C ILE A 564 18.37 11.11 10.60
N THR A 565 19.29 10.15 10.54
CA THR A 565 20.51 10.23 11.33
C THR A 565 21.50 11.21 10.70
N ARG A 566 22.20 11.99 11.53
CA ARG A 566 23.25 12.90 11.07
C ARG A 566 24.34 12.14 10.31
N GLY A 567 24.69 12.64 9.13
CA GLY A 567 25.64 12.01 8.22
C GLY A 567 25.00 11.09 7.17
N ASP A 568 23.72 10.72 7.34
CA ASP A 568 22.93 10.05 6.31
C ASP A 568 22.33 11.05 5.31
N TYR A 569 21.61 10.53 4.32
CA TYR A 569 21.14 11.29 3.17
C TYR A 569 19.62 11.29 3.08
N VAL A 570 19.07 12.44 2.68
CA VAL A 570 17.66 12.60 2.34
C VAL A 570 17.53 12.66 0.83
N HIS A 571 16.64 11.86 0.27
CA HIS A 571 16.20 12.01 -1.11
C HIS A 571 14.85 12.72 -1.13
N PHE A 572 14.79 13.86 -1.82
CA PHE A 572 13.56 14.59 -2.01
C PHE A 572 13.02 14.32 -3.41
N CYS A 573 11.92 13.60 -3.51
CA CYS A 573 11.30 13.27 -4.79
C CYS A 573 9.79 13.15 -4.64
N TRP A 574 9.03 13.83 -5.51
CA TRP A 574 7.57 13.78 -5.56
C TRP A 574 7.04 14.13 -6.95
N THR A 575 5.76 13.85 -7.17
CA THR A 575 5.06 14.21 -8.40
C THR A 575 3.68 14.78 -8.13
N GLY A 576 3.29 15.73 -8.97
CA GLY A 576 1.94 16.25 -9.13
C GLY A 576 1.41 15.98 -10.54
N SER A 577 0.57 16.87 -11.07
CA SER A 577 -0.19 16.65 -12.31
C SER A 577 -0.59 17.97 -12.99
N ASN A 578 -0.90 17.91 -14.30
CA ASN A 578 -1.47 19.01 -15.08
C ASN A 578 -2.94 18.80 -15.45
N THR A 579 -3.53 17.70 -15.00
CA THR A 579 -4.79 17.17 -15.51
C THR A 579 -5.71 16.77 -14.36
N GLU A 580 -5.60 17.42 -13.20
CA GLU A 580 -6.62 17.25 -12.15
C GLU A 580 -7.92 17.98 -12.53
N PRO A 581 -9.08 17.58 -11.97
CA PRO A 581 -10.33 18.28 -12.21
C PRO A 581 -10.26 19.77 -11.87
N ASN A 582 -10.66 20.63 -12.82
CA ASN A 582 -10.59 22.10 -12.66
C ASN A 582 -11.43 22.65 -11.50
N ASN A 583 -12.43 21.90 -11.04
CA ASN A 583 -13.29 22.27 -9.92
C ASN A 583 -12.81 21.73 -8.56
N ASN A 584 -11.63 21.11 -8.51
CA ASN A 584 -11.01 20.71 -7.24
C ASN A 584 -10.40 21.91 -6.52
N ASP A 585 -10.61 21.96 -5.21
CA ASP A 585 -10.10 23.04 -4.39
C ASP A 585 -8.56 22.98 -4.32
N GLY A 586 -7.88 24.08 -4.60
CA GLY A 586 -6.43 24.18 -4.54
C GLY A 586 -5.97 25.61 -4.86
N GLN A 587 -4.67 25.87 -4.75
CA GLN A 587 -4.04 27.14 -5.16
C GLN A 587 -3.24 26.97 -6.45
N GLY A 588 -2.85 28.07 -7.10
CA GLY A 588 -2.29 28.02 -8.43
C GLY A 588 -3.34 27.72 -9.50
N LEU A 589 -2.87 27.63 -10.73
CA LEU A 589 -3.60 27.31 -11.94
C LEU A 589 -4.52 26.09 -11.72
N ALA A 590 -5.80 26.27 -12.04
CA ALA A 590 -6.81 25.22 -11.93
C ALA A 590 -6.39 23.96 -12.70
N GLY A 591 -6.63 22.79 -12.12
CA GLY A 591 -6.25 21.49 -12.68
C GLY A 591 -4.76 21.14 -12.55
N THR A 592 -3.91 22.04 -12.06
CA THR A 592 -2.50 21.74 -11.78
C THR A 592 -2.27 21.42 -10.31
N ASP A 593 -1.41 20.44 -10.09
CA ASP A 593 -1.00 19.92 -8.79
C ASP A 593 0.52 20.05 -8.67
N ARG A 594 0.99 20.78 -7.66
CA ARG A 594 2.42 20.99 -7.35
C ARG A 594 2.64 21.00 -5.85
N SER A 595 3.84 20.61 -5.44
CA SER A 595 4.34 20.72 -4.07
C SER A 595 5.75 21.29 -4.06
N ASN A 596 6.11 21.92 -2.95
CA ASN A 596 7.45 22.40 -2.64
C ASN A 596 7.72 22.25 -1.13
N ILE A 597 8.97 22.44 -0.73
CA ILE A 597 9.39 22.37 0.68
C ILE A 597 10.11 23.68 1.02
N CYS A 598 9.45 24.51 1.84
CA CYS A 598 10.02 25.74 2.36
C CYS A 598 10.25 25.65 3.87
N PRO A 599 11.51 25.73 4.35
CA PRO A 599 11.80 25.74 5.78
C PRO A 599 11.25 27.01 6.44
N LEU A 600 10.84 26.88 7.70
CA LEU A 600 10.34 27.98 8.51
C LEU A 600 11.43 28.55 9.43
N ASN A 601 11.27 29.82 9.80
CA ASN A 601 12.23 30.51 10.66
C ASN A 601 12.31 29.96 12.09
N ASP A 602 11.27 29.28 12.55
CA ASP A 602 11.18 28.71 13.89
C ASP A 602 10.36 27.41 13.86
N GLN A 603 10.44 26.65 14.95
CA GLN A 603 9.56 25.50 15.23
C GLN A 603 8.13 25.98 15.60
N GLN A 604 7.40 26.49 14.62
CA GLN A 604 6.10 27.15 14.83
C GLN A 604 4.92 26.19 15.11
N TYR A 605 5.12 24.88 14.98
CA TYR A 605 4.13 23.87 15.35
C TYR A 605 4.86 22.67 15.96
N SER A 606 4.42 22.26 17.15
CA SER A 606 4.88 21.01 17.77
C SER A 606 3.71 20.03 17.81
N LYS A 607 3.83 18.91 17.08
CA LYS A 607 2.85 17.81 17.18
C LYS A 607 3.05 16.96 18.44
N LYS A 608 4.14 17.16 19.18
CA LYS A 608 4.44 16.50 20.46
C LYS A 608 3.40 16.81 21.56
N LEU A 609 2.61 17.87 21.38
CA LEU A 609 1.52 18.27 22.27
C LEU A 609 0.13 17.74 21.86
N TYR A 610 0.03 17.02 20.74
CA TYR A 610 -1.26 16.58 20.16
C TYR A 610 -1.47 15.05 20.18
N SER A 611 -0.59 14.29 20.85
CA SER A 611 -0.57 12.83 20.87
C SER A 611 -1.62 12.18 21.77
N ASP A 612 -2.28 12.91 22.65
CA ASP A 612 -3.16 12.28 23.64
C ASP A 612 -4.55 12.01 23.03
N ILE A 613 -4.73 10.77 22.58
CA ILE A 613 -6.03 10.19 22.17
C ILE A 613 -6.95 9.98 23.39
N ASP A 614 -6.42 10.02 24.60
CA ASP A 614 -7.14 9.77 25.84
C ASP A 614 -7.60 11.06 26.54
N GLY A 615 -8.36 11.93 25.85
CA GLY A 615 -9.30 12.88 26.46
C GLY A 615 -8.80 13.82 27.58
N ASN A 616 -7.51 13.82 27.91
CA ASN A 616 -6.90 14.69 28.88
C ASN A 616 -6.46 15.92 28.12
N TYR A 617 -7.24 16.98 28.29
CA TYR A 617 -6.79 18.32 27.99
C TYR A 617 -5.52 18.59 28.81
N ALA A 618 -4.36 18.21 28.28
CA ALA A 618 -3.08 18.72 28.75
C ALA A 618 -3.19 20.24 28.61
N LYS A 619 -3.22 20.91 29.76
CA LYS A 619 -3.30 22.36 29.87
C LYS A 619 -2.24 22.96 28.95
N LEU A 620 -2.68 23.67 27.92
CA LEU A 620 -1.86 24.59 27.15
C LEU A 620 -1.19 25.56 28.12
N GLY A 621 0.09 25.32 28.43
CA GLY A 621 0.94 26.27 29.13
C GLY A 621 1.73 25.71 30.29
N ASP A 622 2.69 24.80 30.04
CA ASP A 622 3.82 24.65 30.97
C ASP A 622 5.08 23.96 30.38
N TYR A 623 5.52 24.38 29.19
CA TYR A 623 6.91 24.11 28.78
C TYR A 623 7.77 25.34 29.08
N ARG A 624 8.15 25.49 30.35
CA ARG A 624 9.39 26.20 30.70
C ARG A 624 10.55 25.26 30.39
N GLY A 625 11.41 25.63 29.44
CA GLY A 625 12.65 24.90 29.19
C GLY A 625 13.51 24.81 30.47
N PRO A 626 14.34 23.77 30.63
CA PRO A 626 15.17 23.59 31.81
C PRO A 626 16.35 24.57 31.75
N GLY A 627 16.40 25.48 32.70
CA GLY A 627 17.59 26.30 32.95
C GLY A 627 17.33 27.80 32.97
N TYR A 628 16.70 28.30 34.02
CA TYR A 628 17.03 29.61 34.59
C TYR A 628 16.55 29.59 36.05
N ASN A 629 17.50 29.53 36.98
CA ASN A 629 17.24 29.58 38.42
C ASN A 629 16.49 30.88 38.76
N ALA A 630 15.35 30.73 39.44
CA ALA A 630 14.68 31.82 40.09
C ALA A 630 15.44 32.15 41.36
N ASP A 631 16.10 33.30 41.38
CA ASP A 631 16.43 33.95 42.64
C ASP A 631 16.38 35.47 42.51
N SER A 632 15.94 36.09 43.60
CA SER A 632 15.81 37.53 43.91
C SER A 632 14.63 38.32 43.33
N ASP A 633 13.70 38.59 44.26
CA ASP A 633 12.95 39.83 44.45
C ASP A 633 13.56 41.08 43.81
N ASN A 634 12.74 41.86 43.08
CA ASN A 634 12.51 43.26 43.45
C ASN A 634 11.27 43.85 42.78
N SER A 635 10.39 44.37 43.61
CA SER A 635 9.30 45.28 43.27
C SER A 635 9.83 46.61 42.76
N ASN A 636 9.66 46.89 41.45
CA ASN A 636 9.36 48.20 40.84
C ASN A 636 9.87 48.24 39.40
N SER A 637 8.95 48.28 38.44
CA SER A 637 8.99 49.21 37.30
C SER A 637 7.92 48.82 36.29
N ILE A 638 6.92 49.69 36.22
CA ILE A 638 6.22 50.18 35.02
C ILE A 638 6.83 49.68 33.69
N ASN A 639 5.95 49.18 32.80
CA ASN A 639 6.16 48.76 31.39
C ASN A 639 6.51 47.29 31.10
N ASN A 640 5.64 46.35 31.46
CA ASN A 640 5.58 45.09 30.71
C ASN A 640 4.14 44.55 30.64
N ARG A 641 3.31 45.13 29.78
CA ARG A 641 2.02 44.54 29.41
C ARG A 641 2.28 43.39 28.43
N ASN A 642 2.15 42.18 28.97
CA ASN A 642 1.67 40.97 28.30
C ASN A 642 2.61 40.28 27.29
N TYR A 643 3.69 39.67 27.79
CA TYR A 643 4.48 38.65 27.08
C TYR A 643 4.14 37.20 27.48
N LEU A 644 3.00 36.97 28.14
CA LEU A 644 2.57 35.65 28.59
C LEU A 644 1.04 35.57 28.48
N SER A 645 0.55 34.54 27.79
CA SER A 645 -0.84 34.23 27.41
C SER A 645 -1.21 34.64 25.98
N THR A 646 -1.57 33.64 25.16
CA THR A 646 -1.87 33.71 23.72
C THR A 646 -0.63 33.90 22.84
N GLY A 647 0.07 32.78 22.56
CA GLY A 647 0.75 32.70 21.26
C GLY A 647 -0.32 32.97 20.20
N PRO A 648 -0.06 33.83 19.20
CA PRO A 648 -1.10 34.19 18.25
C PRO A 648 -1.59 32.90 17.58
N ALA A 649 -2.91 32.72 17.45
CA ALA A 649 -3.44 31.60 16.71
C ALA A 649 -2.84 31.61 15.30
N VAL A 650 -2.65 30.44 14.71
CA VAL A 650 -2.33 30.33 13.29
C VAL A 650 -3.39 31.11 12.53
N GLY A 651 -3.03 32.27 11.95
CA GLY A 651 -3.98 33.18 11.27
C GLY A 651 -4.11 34.59 11.89
N ASP A 652 -3.45 34.86 13.01
CA ASP A 652 -3.42 36.20 13.61
C ASP A 652 -2.47 37.15 12.85
N LEU A 653 -2.72 38.46 12.91
CA LEU A 653 -1.86 39.48 12.33
C LEU A 653 -0.45 39.40 12.96
N GLY A 654 0.57 39.13 12.14
CA GLY A 654 1.95 38.89 12.59
C GLY A 654 2.31 37.43 12.85
N ASN A 655 1.31 36.53 12.84
CA ASN A 655 1.44 35.08 12.91
C ASN A 655 0.60 34.43 11.80
N SER A 656 0.77 35.00 10.61
CA SER A 656 0.23 34.51 9.35
C SER A 656 1.35 34.58 8.32
N TYR A 657 1.30 33.71 7.32
CA TYR A 657 2.12 33.83 6.12
C TYR A 657 2.08 35.28 5.59
N PRO A 658 3.21 35.95 5.28
CA PRO A 658 4.57 35.43 5.12
C PRO A 658 5.52 35.68 6.30
N ALA A 659 5.02 35.87 7.54
CA ALA A 659 5.88 36.12 8.71
C ALA A 659 6.93 35.03 9.01
N TRP A 660 6.76 33.84 8.41
CA TRP A 660 7.47 32.61 8.75
C TRP A 660 8.45 32.10 7.68
N LEU A 661 8.51 32.73 6.50
CA LEU A 661 9.45 32.33 5.45
C LEU A 661 10.84 32.93 5.70
N VAL A 662 11.86 32.11 5.49
CA VAL A 662 13.27 32.54 5.44
C VAL A 662 13.44 33.46 4.22
N GLU A 663 13.98 34.67 4.41
CA GLU A 663 14.39 35.50 3.27
C GLU A 663 15.61 34.84 2.58
N PRO A 664 15.57 34.55 1.27
CA PRO A 664 16.73 33.98 0.58
C PRO A 664 17.89 34.99 0.58
N GLU A 665 19.10 34.50 0.85
CA GLU A 665 20.30 35.33 1.00
C GLU A 665 20.61 36.16 -0.26
N TYR A 666 20.10 35.76 -1.43
CA TYR A 666 20.21 36.52 -2.68
C TYR A 666 19.54 37.91 -2.59
N ALA A 667 18.46 38.06 -1.81
CA ALA A 667 17.81 39.35 -1.56
C ALA A 667 18.64 40.27 -0.64
N ALA A 668 19.66 39.74 0.05
CA ALA A 668 20.57 40.55 0.86
C ALA A 668 21.61 41.32 0.02
N SER A 669 21.74 40.99 -1.28
CA SER A 669 22.71 41.59 -2.20
C SER A 669 22.18 42.77 -3.03
N GLU A 670 20.85 43.01 -3.04
CA GLU A 670 20.28 44.16 -3.77
C GLU A 670 20.38 45.49 -2.97
N PRO A 671 20.64 46.63 -3.65
CA PRO A 671 20.67 47.93 -2.99
C PRO A 671 19.26 48.40 -2.56
N LYS A 672 19.02 48.28 -1.25
CA LYS A 672 18.08 49.00 -0.37
C LYS A 672 17.12 50.02 -1.02
N TRP A 673 15.82 49.73 -0.98
CA TRP A 673 14.75 50.75 -1.03
C TRP A 673 13.87 50.88 0.23
N TYR A 674 14.06 50.06 1.29
CA TYR A 674 13.27 50.18 2.52
C TYR A 674 14.12 50.13 3.81
N PRO A 675 14.34 51.26 4.52
CA PRO A 675 15.18 51.32 5.72
C PRO A 675 14.46 50.97 7.04
N TYR A 676 13.19 50.56 7.03
CA TYR A 676 12.38 50.37 8.25
C TYR A 676 11.94 48.92 8.55
N ALA A 677 12.28 47.94 7.71
CA ALA A 677 12.08 46.54 8.05
C ALA A 677 13.32 46.03 8.79
N GLN A 678 13.20 45.70 10.08
CA GLN A 678 14.23 44.90 10.75
C GLN A 678 14.40 43.61 9.95
N ARG A 679 15.65 43.28 9.55
CA ARG A 679 15.97 41.98 8.96
C ARG A 679 15.41 40.91 9.89
N ARG A 680 14.38 40.18 9.45
CA ARG A 680 13.97 38.97 10.16
C ARG A 680 15.16 38.01 10.04
N GLN A 681 15.63 37.49 11.16
CA GLN A 681 16.76 36.58 11.16
C GLN A 681 16.45 35.43 10.20
N VAL A 682 17.18 35.37 9.10
CA VAL A 682 17.39 34.14 8.32
C VAL A 682 17.85 33.11 9.34
N THR A 683 17.22 31.93 9.36
CA THR A 683 17.42 30.90 10.38
C THR A 683 18.87 30.72 10.80
N LYS A 684 19.05 30.50 12.11
CA LYS A 684 20.35 30.26 12.76
C LYS A 684 21.01 28.91 12.40
N SER A 685 20.49 28.19 11.41
CA SER A 685 21.08 27.02 10.77
C SER A 685 20.26 26.70 9.50
N ALA A 686 20.91 26.26 8.44
CA ALA A 686 20.21 25.76 7.26
C ALA A 686 19.53 24.43 7.62
N MET A 687 18.29 24.18 7.15
CA MET A 687 17.52 22.97 7.53
C MET A 687 18.35 21.70 7.35
N GLY A 688 18.62 20.95 8.42
CA GLY A 688 19.46 19.74 8.40
C GLY A 688 20.92 19.97 8.02
N GLY A 689 21.42 21.21 7.98
CA GLY A 689 22.73 21.57 7.45
C GLY A 689 22.83 21.52 5.92
N LEU A 690 21.69 21.55 5.22
CA LEU A 690 21.64 21.59 3.75
C LEU A 690 22.15 22.94 3.21
N ASP A 691 22.82 22.96 2.06
CA ASP A 691 23.27 24.23 1.48
C ASP A 691 22.10 25.09 0.97
N ILE A 692 22.38 26.38 0.78
CA ILE A 692 21.37 27.36 0.35
C ILE A 692 20.83 27.09 -1.06
N ASP A 693 21.61 26.46 -1.94
CA ASP A 693 21.16 26.12 -3.30
C ASP A 693 20.11 25.02 -3.23
N THR A 694 20.38 23.95 -2.47
CA THR A 694 19.46 22.85 -2.19
C THR A 694 18.17 23.36 -1.57
N LEU A 695 18.25 24.21 -0.54
CA LEU A 695 17.05 24.80 0.06
C LEU A 695 16.30 25.67 -0.94
N SER A 696 17.00 26.46 -1.76
CA SER A 696 16.38 27.25 -2.82
C SER A 696 15.67 26.37 -3.86
N ARG A 697 16.27 25.23 -4.26
CA ARG A 697 15.66 24.23 -5.15
C ARG A 697 14.39 23.66 -4.55
N LEU A 698 14.43 23.24 -3.29
CA LEU A 698 13.28 22.66 -2.59
C LEU A 698 12.15 23.68 -2.44
N CYS A 699 12.50 24.94 -2.15
CA CYS A 699 11.53 26.02 -2.02
C CYS A 699 10.90 26.39 -3.36
N THR A 700 11.68 26.46 -4.44
CA THR A 700 11.26 27.12 -5.69
C THR A 700 11.04 26.19 -6.86
N THR A 701 11.51 24.94 -6.77
CA THR A 701 11.54 23.94 -7.85
C THR A 701 12.18 24.44 -9.16
N ARG A 702 13.06 25.46 -9.06
CA ARG A 702 13.73 26.12 -10.19
C ARG A 702 14.84 25.28 -10.81
N ARG A 703 15.16 25.59 -12.07
CA ARG A 703 16.33 25.09 -12.82
C ARG A 703 17.60 25.86 -12.48
N VAL A 704 18.00 25.74 -11.23
CA VAL A 704 19.34 26.00 -10.67
C VAL A 704 20.56 25.60 -11.52
N ASP A 705 20.44 24.66 -12.44
CA ASP A 705 21.49 24.25 -13.39
C ASP A 705 21.55 25.17 -14.63
N GLN A 706 20.58 26.06 -14.80
CA GLN A 706 20.47 26.97 -15.93
C GLN A 706 20.94 28.37 -15.56
N LYS A 707 21.23 29.20 -16.58
CA LYS A 707 21.54 30.62 -16.38
C LYS A 707 20.35 31.32 -15.71
N TYR A 708 20.61 32.36 -14.92
CA TYR A 708 19.61 33.07 -14.11
C TYR A 708 18.32 33.40 -14.86
N GLU A 709 18.44 33.88 -16.11
CA GLU A 709 17.33 34.27 -16.99
C GLU A 709 16.46 33.08 -17.46
N GLN A 710 16.87 31.84 -17.21
CA GLN A 710 16.24 30.59 -17.67
C GLN A 710 15.97 29.61 -16.51
N MET A 711 16.15 30.05 -15.26
CA MET A 711 15.90 29.22 -14.08
C MET A 711 14.41 28.98 -13.83
N ASP A 712 13.56 29.90 -14.29
CA ASP A 712 12.11 29.83 -14.13
C ASP A 712 11.44 29.12 -15.31
N PHE A 713 10.46 28.26 -15.00
CA PHE A 713 9.65 27.59 -16.02
C PHE A 713 8.48 28.45 -16.53
N GLY A 714 8.29 29.67 -15.99
CA GLY A 714 7.15 30.54 -16.27
C GLY A 714 6.79 31.38 -15.05
N SER A 715 5.49 31.60 -14.80
CA SER A 715 5.04 32.20 -13.52
C SER A 715 5.27 31.20 -12.39
N MET A 716 6.14 31.58 -11.46
CA MET A 716 6.52 30.77 -10.29
C MET A 716 5.85 31.26 -9.00
N GLU A 717 5.05 32.33 -9.06
CA GLU A 717 4.40 32.93 -7.87
C GLU A 717 3.49 31.93 -7.15
N GLU A 718 2.75 31.12 -7.91
CA GLU A 718 1.92 30.01 -7.41
C GLU A 718 2.40 28.63 -7.93
N PHE A 719 3.63 28.56 -8.45
CA PHE A 719 4.21 27.37 -9.11
C PHE A 719 3.46 26.92 -10.37
N ASP A 720 2.81 27.83 -11.09
CA ASP A 720 2.02 27.48 -12.28
C ASP A 720 2.90 27.02 -13.44
N GLY A 721 4.10 27.58 -13.56
CA GLY A 721 5.09 27.15 -14.55
C GLY A 721 5.87 25.88 -14.15
N ALA A 722 5.89 25.50 -12.87
CA ALA A 722 6.76 24.43 -12.38
C ALA A 722 6.50 23.09 -13.08
N GLY A 723 7.52 22.24 -13.17
CA GLY A 723 7.34 20.84 -13.62
C GLY A 723 6.45 20.04 -12.67
N THR A 724 5.78 19.00 -13.18
CA THR A 724 4.92 18.11 -12.37
C THR A 724 5.73 17.26 -11.41
N THR A 725 6.92 16.83 -11.80
CA THR A 725 7.82 16.00 -10.99
C THR A 725 9.02 16.80 -10.55
N THR A 726 9.41 16.67 -9.28
CA THR A 726 10.65 17.22 -8.72
C THR A 726 11.36 16.10 -7.97
N CYS A 727 12.56 15.73 -8.43
CA CYS A 727 13.45 14.79 -7.76
C CYS A 727 14.88 15.36 -7.84
N ILE A 728 15.53 15.53 -6.70
CA ILE A 728 16.92 15.99 -6.61
C ILE A 728 17.80 14.83 -6.13
N GLU A 729 19.09 14.84 -6.49
CA GLU A 729 20.02 13.84 -5.97
C GLU A 729 20.03 13.84 -4.43
N PRO A 730 20.27 12.70 -3.76
CA PRO A 730 20.23 12.63 -2.32
C PRO A 730 21.27 13.55 -1.67
N VAL A 731 20.85 14.29 -0.65
CA VAL A 731 21.64 15.33 0.03
C VAL A 731 21.93 14.92 1.47
N GLN A 732 23.17 15.10 1.91
CA GLN A 732 23.59 14.72 3.26
C GLN A 732 23.06 15.70 4.30
N VAL A 733 22.53 15.19 5.42
CA VAL A 733 22.22 16.02 6.59
C VAL A 733 23.40 16.08 7.54
N THR A 734 23.84 17.28 7.92
CA THR A 734 25.10 17.51 8.63
C THR A 734 24.93 18.19 9.98
N GLU A 735 23.74 18.67 10.29
CA GLU A 735 23.43 19.35 11.56
C GLU A 735 22.29 18.63 12.29
N ASN A 736 22.41 18.53 13.62
CA ASN A 736 21.34 18.01 14.48
C ASN A 736 20.33 19.12 14.77
N GLY A 737 19.06 18.76 14.83
CA GLY A 737 17.97 19.69 15.10
C GLY A 737 16.62 19.16 14.63
N GLU A 738 15.61 19.99 14.81
CA GLU A 738 14.26 19.75 14.32
C GLU A 738 13.81 21.00 13.55
N TRP A 739 13.41 20.82 12.30
CA TRP A 739 13.02 21.90 11.41
C TRP A 739 11.63 21.65 10.88
N ASN A 740 10.81 22.69 10.97
CA ASN A 740 9.49 22.71 10.38
C ASN A 740 9.56 23.30 8.97
N PHE A 741 8.83 22.70 8.05
CA PHE A 741 8.70 23.17 6.68
C PHE A 741 7.28 23.00 6.16
N LEU A 742 6.92 23.77 5.14
CA LEU A 742 5.60 23.69 4.52
C LEU A 742 5.67 23.78 3.01
N CYS A 743 4.60 23.36 2.36
CA CYS A 743 4.34 23.71 0.97
C CYS A 743 3.65 25.08 0.93
N THR A 744 4.27 26.05 0.26
CA THR A 744 3.74 27.42 0.19
C THR A 744 2.47 27.50 -0.65
N ARG A 745 2.31 26.57 -1.60
CA ARG A 745 1.12 26.46 -2.44
C ARG A 745 -0.05 25.78 -1.71
N ASN A 746 0.21 24.72 -0.95
CA ASN A 746 -0.84 23.84 -0.42
C ASN A 746 -1.10 24.05 1.08
N ASN A 747 -1.18 25.31 1.50
CA ASN A 747 -1.46 25.69 2.88
C ASN A 747 -2.46 26.86 2.91
N ASN A 748 -3.77 26.56 2.93
CA ASN A 748 -4.85 27.56 2.96
C ASN A 748 -5.78 27.32 4.16
N PHE A 749 -6.00 28.39 4.93
CA PHE A 749 -6.60 28.48 6.28
C PHE A 749 -8.02 27.89 6.46
N SER A 750 -8.65 27.33 5.43
CA SER A 750 -10.00 26.78 5.51
C SER A 750 -10.08 25.26 5.67
N ASN A 751 -9.07 24.50 5.23
CA ASN A 751 -9.11 23.02 5.23
C ASN A 751 -7.81 22.31 4.80
N ARG A 752 -6.76 22.98 4.30
CA ARG A 752 -5.55 22.32 3.76
C ARG A 752 -4.28 22.74 4.49
N SER A 753 -3.47 21.78 4.92
CA SER A 753 -2.27 22.03 5.72
C SER A 753 -1.12 21.05 5.38
N GLN A 754 -0.53 21.18 4.19
CA GLN A 754 0.67 20.43 3.82
C GLN A 754 1.91 20.98 4.55
N LYS A 755 2.18 20.41 5.71
CA LYS A 755 3.28 20.78 6.63
C LYS A 755 4.03 19.52 7.03
N GLY A 756 5.34 19.65 7.22
CA GLY A 756 6.18 18.53 7.62
C GLY A 756 7.28 18.94 8.58
N THR A 757 7.87 17.96 9.25
CA THR A 757 8.95 18.15 10.21
C THR A 757 10.11 17.23 9.86
N LEU A 758 11.31 17.79 9.73
CA LEU A 758 12.57 17.07 9.57
C LEU A 758 13.27 17.05 10.93
N ILE A 759 13.56 15.86 11.44
CA ILE A 759 14.32 15.65 12.67
C ILE A 759 15.64 15.01 12.27
N VAL A 760 16.75 15.68 12.57
CA VAL A 760 18.10 15.14 12.43
C VAL A 760 18.71 14.97 13.81
N SER A 761 19.15 13.76 14.11
CA SER A 761 19.79 13.44 15.38
C SER A 761 20.92 12.42 15.19
N ASP A 762 21.74 12.23 16.21
CA ASP A 762 22.74 11.15 16.24
C ASP A 762 22.10 9.81 16.65
N SER A 763 20.77 9.68 16.58
CA SER A 763 20.01 8.52 17.06
C SER A 763 18.93 8.06 16.10
N ASP A 764 18.72 6.75 16.04
CA ASP A 764 17.64 6.13 15.27
C ASP A 764 16.66 5.42 16.22
N THR A 765 15.37 5.75 16.14
CA THR A 765 14.34 5.21 17.04
C THR A 765 13.41 4.25 16.30
N LEU A 766 13.34 3.01 16.78
CA LEU A 766 12.45 1.95 16.33
C LEU A 766 11.27 1.82 17.29
N LEU A 767 10.03 1.88 16.80
CA LEU A 767 8.83 1.52 17.57
C LEU A 767 8.54 0.03 17.40
N VAL A 768 8.40 -0.69 18.51
CA VAL A 768 8.12 -2.13 18.54
C VAL A 768 6.71 -2.35 19.07
N ALA A 769 5.91 -3.11 18.34
CA ALA A 769 4.61 -3.60 18.77
C ALA A 769 4.53 -5.11 18.52
N VAL A 770 4.32 -5.89 19.57
CA VAL A 770 4.41 -7.35 19.52
C VAL A 770 3.36 -8.03 20.40
N THR A 771 2.92 -9.22 20.00
CA THR A 771 1.92 -10.05 20.70
C THR A 771 2.57 -11.30 21.29
N GLU A 772 1.78 -12.23 21.84
CA GLU A 772 2.28 -13.52 22.37
C GLU A 772 3.07 -14.36 21.35
N LYS A 773 2.92 -14.11 20.05
CA LYS A 773 3.65 -14.81 18.99
C LYS A 773 5.10 -14.37 18.82
N GLY A 774 5.50 -13.26 19.44
CA GLY A 774 6.83 -12.70 19.27
C GLY A 774 7.02 -12.01 17.90
N GLY A 775 8.24 -11.58 17.62
CA GLY A 775 8.59 -10.89 16.37
C GLY A 775 10.03 -10.42 16.33
N ARG A 776 10.51 -10.07 15.12
CA ARG A 776 11.84 -9.48 14.87
C ARG A 776 11.68 -8.12 14.21
N PHE A 777 12.31 -7.09 14.76
CA PHE A 777 12.13 -5.69 14.41
C PHE A 777 13.49 -5.00 14.20
N SER A 778 13.59 -4.09 13.23
CA SER A 778 14.81 -3.34 12.91
C SER A 778 14.50 -2.16 11.98
N ASN A 779 15.22 -1.04 12.10
CA ASN A 779 15.23 0.08 11.14
C ASN A 779 16.32 -0.08 10.04
N GLY A 780 16.78 -1.31 9.80
CA GLY A 780 17.77 -1.66 8.78
C GLY A 780 19.22 -1.68 9.29
N ALA A 781 20.15 -1.79 8.35
CA ALA A 781 21.59 -1.95 8.63
C ALA A 781 22.11 -0.83 9.54
N GLY A 782 22.94 -1.20 10.54
CA GLY A 782 23.53 -0.25 11.48
C GLY A 782 22.65 0.16 12.67
N SER A 783 21.36 -0.15 12.66
CA SER A 783 20.44 0.06 13.79
C SER A 783 20.32 -1.19 14.64
N ALA A 784 19.88 -1.05 15.90
CA ALA A 784 19.60 -2.21 16.75
C ALA A 784 18.54 -3.14 16.11
N ILE A 785 18.74 -4.44 16.27
CA ILE A 785 17.71 -5.45 15.97
C ILE A 785 17.12 -5.90 17.30
N VAL A 786 15.81 -6.04 17.33
CA VAL A 786 15.06 -6.45 18.52
C VAL A 786 14.31 -7.72 18.16
N VAL A 787 14.53 -8.79 18.91
CA VAL A 787 13.78 -10.04 18.77
C VAL A 787 13.04 -10.29 20.07
N VAL A 788 11.72 -10.43 19.99
CA VAL A 788 10.88 -10.85 21.12
C VAL A 788 10.45 -12.29 20.84
N PRO A 789 10.94 -13.28 21.58
CA PRO A 789 10.57 -14.68 21.36
C PRO A 789 9.08 -14.95 21.64
N PRO A 790 8.46 -15.94 20.96
CA PRO A 790 7.11 -16.39 21.27
C PRO A 790 6.97 -16.77 22.76
N GLY A 791 5.87 -16.37 23.38
CA GLY A 791 5.58 -16.59 24.81
C GLY A 791 6.17 -15.55 25.77
N SER A 792 6.97 -14.59 25.28
CA SER A 792 7.49 -13.48 26.11
C SER A 792 6.42 -12.45 26.48
N VAL A 793 5.30 -12.43 25.74
CA VAL A 793 4.10 -11.62 26.02
C VAL A 793 2.95 -12.57 26.35
N ALA A 794 2.12 -12.20 27.33
CA ALA A 794 1.03 -13.06 27.79
C ALA A 794 -0.03 -13.24 26.70
N THR A 795 -0.66 -14.42 26.65
CA THR A 795 -1.68 -14.75 25.65
C THR A 795 -2.79 -13.71 25.61
N GLY A 796 -3.00 -13.06 24.46
CA GLY A 796 -4.04 -12.05 24.27
C GLY A 796 -3.67 -10.65 24.76
N GLN A 797 -2.41 -10.42 25.13
CA GLN A 797 -1.85 -9.09 25.40
C GLN A 797 -0.92 -8.64 24.27
N SER A 798 -0.63 -7.34 24.25
CA SER A 798 0.35 -6.73 23.34
C SER A 798 1.34 -5.90 24.13
N LEU A 799 2.61 -6.01 23.78
CA LEU A 799 3.71 -5.21 24.32
C LEU A 799 4.10 -4.14 23.29
N GLN A 800 4.18 -2.89 23.73
CA GLN A 800 4.66 -1.77 22.92
C GLN A 800 5.80 -1.05 23.62
N PHE A 801 6.88 -0.76 22.90
CA PHE A 801 8.04 -0.06 23.43
C PHE A 801 8.85 0.60 22.30
N SER A 802 9.77 1.48 22.66
CA SER A 802 10.69 2.14 21.75
C SER A 802 12.11 1.64 21.97
N VAL A 803 12.86 1.52 20.88
CA VAL A 803 14.28 1.18 20.87
C VAL A 803 15.08 2.25 20.15
N THR A 804 15.86 3.03 20.89
CA THR A 804 16.65 4.12 20.32
C THR A 804 18.12 3.73 20.25
N THR A 805 18.72 3.83 19.08
CA THR A 805 20.14 3.52 18.82
C THR A 805 20.91 4.81 18.59
N TRP A 806 21.79 5.22 19.50
CA TRP A 806 22.71 6.34 19.26
C TRP A 806 23.98 5.84 18.59
N TYR A 807 24.29 6.44 17.46
CA TYR A 807 25.56 6.24 16.79
C TYR A 807 26.60 7.19 17.37
N LYS A 808 27.72 6.64 17.85
CA LYS A 808 28.84 7.44 18.34
C LYS A 808 30.08 7.13 17.51
N PRO A 809 30.47 8.00 16.56
CA PRO A 809 31.68 7.79 15.77
C PRO A 809 32.90 7.60 16.67
N GLY A 810 33.66 6.51 16.44
CA GLY A 810 34.87 6.19 17.19
C GLY A 810 34.69 5.40 18.50
N SER A 811 33.47 4.96 18.84
CA SER A 811 33.25 3.98 19.93
C SER A 811 33.21 2.53 19.42
N ASP A 812 33.46 1.59 20.33
CA ASP A 812 33.43 0.15 20.04
C ASP A 812 32.01 -0.35 19.68
N SER A 813 30.96 0.31 20.16
CA SER A 813 29.55 0.03 19.82
C SER A 813 28.69 1.28 19.79
N SER A 814 27.50 1.15 19.21
CA SER A 814 26.37 2.07 19.44
C SER A 814 25.83 1.92 20.87
N ILE A 815 25.07 2.91 21.33
CA ILE A 815 24.27 2.82 22.56
C ILE A 815 22.83 2.52 22.16
N VAL A 816 22.17 1.58 22.85
CA VAL A 816 20.78 1.18 22.57
C VAL A 816 19.94 1.39 23.83
N GLN A 817 18.86 2.16 23.75
CA GLN A 817 17.89 2.33 24.84
C GLN A 817 16.65 1.52 24.55
N ILE A 818 16.14 0.80 25.55
CA ILE A 818 14.75 0.32 25.60
C ILE A 818 13.96 1.24 26.53
N SER A 819 12.88 1.82 26.02
CA SER A 819 11.97 2.71 26.75
C SER A 819 10.51 2.41 26.42
N GLY A 820 9.57 2.93 27.21
CA GLY A 820 8.15 2.89 26.86
C GLY A 820 7.87 3.58 25.50
N PRO A 821 6.68 3.38 24.90
CA PRO A 821 6.35 3.91 23.58
C PRO A 821 6.44 5.44 23.50
N ASP A 822 6.18 6.14 24.60
CA ASP A 822 6.25 7.61 24.70
C ASP A 822 7.63 8.12 25.15
N GLY A 823 8.66 7.26 25.14
CA GLY A 823 9.99 7.55 25.68
C GLY A 823 10.07 7.51 27.22
N GLY A 824 8.96 7.14 27.89
CA GLY A 824 8.90 6.92 29.33
C GLY A 824 9.58 5.63 29.77
N ALA A 825 9.39 5.23 31.04
CA ALA A 825 9.96 3.99 31.56
C ALA A 825 9.35 2.77 30.84
N PHE A 826 10.18 1.78 30.50
CA PHE A 826 9.70 0.49 30.03
C PHE A 826 9.06 -0.27 31.19
N SER A 827 7.85 -0.76 30.98
CA SER A 827 7.13 -1.58 31.96
C SER A 827 7.60 -3.03 31.85
N SER A 828 8.59 -3.41 32.65
CA SER A 828 9.08 -4.81 32.68
C SER A 828 8.01 -5.82 33.12
N SER A 829 6.94 -5.35 33.76
CA SER A 829 5.76 -6.18 34.09
C SER A 829 4.92 -6.59 32.88
N ASP A 830 5.17 -6.01 31.71
CA ASP A 830 4.48 -6.38 30.47
C ASP A 830 5.08 -7.64 29.81
N LEU A 831 6.25 -8.08 30.30
CA LEU A 831 6.82 -9.38 29.95
C LEU A 831 6.27 -10.48 30.87
N THR A 832 6.08 -11.68 30.32
CA THR A 832 5.71 -12.86 31.10
C THR A 832 6.83 -13.26 32.07
N GLN A 833 6.49 -14.06 33.08
CA GLN A 833 7.51 -14.61 33.97
C GLN A 833 8.51 -15.48 33.18
N GLY A 834 9.74 -15.00 33.03
CA GLY A 834 10.79 -15.64 32.22
C GLY A 834 10.83 -15.20 30.75
N GLY A 835 9.93 -14.30 30.33
CA GLY A 835 9.99 -13.62 29.04
C GLY A 835 11.18 -12.67 28.97
N TYR A 836 11.74 -12.51 27.76
CA TYR A 836 12.89 -11.64 27.52
C TYR A 836 12.81 -11.01 26.12
N ILE A 837 13.66 -10.02 25.91
CA ILE A 837 13.89 -9.35 24.65
C ILE A 837 15.35 -9.62 24.28
N GLU A 838 15.59 -10.18 23.11
CA GLU A 838 16.94 -10.31 22.58
C GLU A 838 17.30 -9.02 21.82
N ILE A 839 18.23 -8.24 22.38
CA ILE A 839 18.76 -7.02 21.78
C ILE A 839 20.04 -7.32 21.00
N TRP A 840 20.11 -6.79 19.78
CA TRP A 840 21.27 -6.88 18.91
C TRP A 840 21.89 -5.50 18.81
N ILE A 841 22.99 -5.27 19.52
CA ILE A 841 23.67 -3.98 19.59
C ILE A 841 24.70 -3.90 18.46
N PRO A 842 24.59 -2.94 17.52
CA PRO A 842 25.59 -2.72 16.49
C PRO A 842 26.96 -2.42 17.11
N TYR A 843 28.00 -3.13 16.68
CA TYR A 843 29.34 -2.93 17.21
C TYR A 843 30.45 -3.25 16.19
N THR A 844 31.65 -2.75 16.48
CA THR A 844 32.85 -3.06 15.69
C THR A 844 33.54 -4.30 16.26
N ALA A 845 33.42 -5.42 15.55
CA ALA A 845 34.09 -6.65 15.92
C ALA A 845 35.62 -6.53 15.79
N LYS A 846 36.36 -6.92 16.83
CA LYS A 846 37.82 -7.00 16.82
C LYS A 846 38.24 -8.47 16.95
N GLY A 847 39.16 -8.92 16.11
CA GLY A 847 39.66 -10.30 16.17
C GLY A 847 40.25 -10.63 17.55
N LEU A 848 39.96 -11.83 18.06
CA LEU A 848 40.37 -12.35 19.39
C LEU A 848 39.67 -11.71 20.60
N ASN A 849 38.63 -10.92 20.39
CA ASN A 849 37.81 -10.34 21.44
C ASN A 849 36.41 -10.95 21.49
N GLN A 850 35.84 -10.98 22.69
CA GLN A 850 34.44 -11.32 22.94
C GLN A 850 33.74 -10.08 23.52
N PRO A 851 32.58 -9.65 22.98
CA PRO A 851 31.90 -8.47 23.49
C PRO A 851 31.21 -8.77 24.82
N THR A 852 31.34 -7.84 25.76
CA THR A 852 30.55 -7.79 27.00
C THR A 852 29.55 -6.65 26.88
N VAL A 853 28.29 -6.91 27.24
CA VAL A 853 27.24 -5.89 27.25
C VAL A 853 27.15 -5.26 28.63
N TYR A 854 27.06 -3.94 28.65
CA TYR A 854 26.89 -3.14 29.85
C TYR A 854 25.53 -2.45 29.85
N TYR A 855 24.95 -2.29 31.03
CA TYR A 855 23.63 -1.71 31.26
C TYR A 855 23.66 -0.54 32.24
N THR A 856 22.78 0.46 32.04
CA THR A 856 22.47 1.52 33.00
C THR A 856 21.04 2.00 32.82
N SER A 857 20.36 2.41 33.89
CA SER A 857 19.05 3.07 33.80
C SER A 857 19.15 4.58 33.49
N ASP A 858 20.32 5.18 33.69
CA ASP A 858 20.62 6.58 33.39
C ASP A 858 21.86 6.69 32.49
N LEU A 859 21.69 7.33 31.32
CA LEU A 859 22.76 7.54 30.35
C LEU A 859 23.88 8.43 30.90
N GLN A 860 23.58 9.32 31.85
CA GLN A 860 24.59 10.18 32.48
C GLN A 860 25.41 9.47 33.57
N SER A 861 25.04 8.24 33.92
CA SER A 861 25.77 7.46 34.92
C SER A 861 27.23 7.25 34.51
N SER A 862 28.14 7.57 35.42
CA SER A 862 29.58 7.30 35.28
C SER A 862 29.93 5.82 35.42
N SER A 863 29.00 4.98 35.88
CA SER A 863 29.20 3.54 36.10
C SER A 863 28.08 2.72 35.45
N TRP A 864 28.46 1.84 34.53
CA TRP A 864 27.53 0.92 33.87
C TRP A 864 27.73 -0.47 34.46
N GLY A 865 26.62 -1.15 34.79
CA GLY A 865 26.64 -2.53 35.28
C GLY A 865 27.04 -3.50 34.18
N ASP A 866 27.82 -4.52 34.53
CA ASP A 866 28.19 -5.60 33.62
C ASP A 866 27.02 -6.59 33.48
N SER A 867 26.45 -6.71 32.29
CA SER A 867 25.37 -7.65 31.97
C SER A 867 25.88 -9.00 31.46
N GLY A 868 27.21 -9.17 31.37
CA GLY A 868 27.90 -10.37 30.93
C GLY A 868 28.20 -10.42 29.44
N GLU A 869 28.86 -11.50 29.04
CA GLU A 869 29.24 -11.75 27.64
C GLU A 869 28.00 -11.79 26.73
N ALA A 870 28.19 -11.32 25.50
CA ALA A 870 27.20 -11.34 24.44
C ALA A 870 27.63 -12.27 23.31
N ARG A 871 26.63 -12.84 22.62
CA ARG A 871 26.83 -13.61 21.40
C ARG A 871 27.18 -12.66 20.27
N VAL A 872 28.02 -13.10 19.33
CA VAL A 872 28.31 -12.33 18.12
C VAL A 872 27.50 -12.90 16.97
N ASP A 873 26.72 -12.06 16.32
CA ASP A 873 26.02 -12.39 15.08
C ASP A 873 26.33 -11.37 13.99
N TYR A 874 26.09 -11.76 12.74
CA TYR A 874 26.27 -10.91 11.56
C TYR A 874 25.00 -10.92 10.73
N SER A 875 24.46 -9.73 10.45
CA SER A 875 23.21 -9.53 9.73
C SER A 875 23.27 -8.18 9.03
N GLN A 876 22.59 -8.01 7.88
CA GLN A 876 22.49 -6.70 7.19
C GLN A 876 23.84 -5.96 7.04
N ASN A 877 24.91 -6.69 6.71
CA ASN A 877 26.28 -6.16 6.58
C ASN A 877 26.86 -5.48 7.85
N THR A 878 26.35 -5.83 9.04
CA THR A 878 26.74 -5.26 10.34
C THR A 878 26.98 -6.37 11.36
N TYR A 879 27.99 -6.22 12.22
CA TYR A 879 28.21 -7.11 13.36
C TYR A 879 27.40 -6.64 14.57
N TYR A 880 26.82 -7.61 15.28
CA TYR A 880 25.96 -7.37 16.42
C TYR A 880 26.45 -8.14 17.66
N ALA A 881 26.43 -7.46 18.80
CA ALA A 881 26.53 -8.08 20.11
C ALA A 881 25.10 -8.35 20.61
N VAL A 882 24.76 -9.63 20.70
CA VAL A 882 23.40 -10.10 20.98
C VAL A 882 23.26 -10.53 22.43
N LYS A 883 22.24 -10.01 23.11
CA LYS A 883 22.01 -10.24 24.53
C LYS A 883 20.52 -10.28 24.89
N ASP A 884 20.16 -11.19 25.77
CA ASP A 884 18.83 -11.27 26.36
C ASP A 884 18.69 -10.27 27.51
N VAL A 885 17.63 -9.45 27.48
CA VAL A 885 17.32 -8.42 28.46
C VAL A 885 15.85 -8.46 28.84
N ASN A 886 15.52 -8.00 30.05
CA ASN A 886 14.17 -8.02 30.61
C ASN A 886 13.78 -6.71 31.30
N GLU A 887 14.59 -5.67 31.15
CA GLU A 887 14.37 -4.35 31.73
C GLU A 887 14.62 -3.25 30.69
N GLY A 888 14.09 -2.05 30.94
CA GLY A 888 14.36 -0.88 30.11
C GLY A 888 15.55 -0.09 30.64
N GLY A 889 16.21 0.64 29.75
CA GLY A 889 17.41 1.41 30.04
C GLY A 889 18.37 1.34 28.87
N TYR A 890 19.63 1.68 29.11
CA TYR A 890 20.65 1.87 28.08
C TYR A 890 21.65 0.72 28.10
N TYR A 891 21.97 0.24 26.91
CA TYR A 891 22.87 -0.87 26.66
C TYR A 891 23.99 -0.47 25.71
N LYS A 892 25.20 -0.99 25.94
CA LYS A 892 26.34 -0.85 25.02
C LYS A 892 27.20 -2.11 25.05
N ALA A 893 27.94 -2.37 23.98
CA ALA A 893 28.89 -3.48 23.90
C ALA A 893 30.33 -2.96 23.95
N VAL A 894 31.20 -3.68 24.66
CA VAL A 894 32.64 -3.36 24.74
C VAL A 894 33.42 -4.62 24.41
N ASN A 895 34.43 -4.49 23.55
CA ASN A 895 35.31 -5.61 23.22
C ASN A 895 36.25 -5.90 24.39
N HIS A 896 36.25 -7.14 24.87
CA HIS A 896 37.22 -7.64 25.84
C HIS A 896 38.06 -8.77 25.24
N ALA A 897 39.34 -8.84 25.61
CA ALA A 897 40.24 -9.90 25.16
C ALA A 897 39.74 -11.27 25.63
N SER A 898 39.54 -12.19 24.69
CA SER A 898 39.06 -13.54 25.00
C SER A 898 40.22 -14.41 25.51
N TRP A 899 40.29 -14.61 26.83
CA TRP A 899 41.40 -15.32 27.47
C TRP A 899 41.56 -16.76 26.96
N TRP A 900 40.46 -17.45 26.62
CA TRP A 900 40.50 -18.83 26.13
C TRP A 900 40.93 -18.92 24.67
N GLN A 901 40.60 -17.93 23.83
CA GLN A 901 41.09 -17.84 22.45
C GLN A 901 42.60 -17.54 22.42
N VAL A 902 43.06 -16.65 23.31
CA VAL A 902 44.48 -16.40 23.52
C VAL A 902 45.19 -17.66 24.03
N LEU A 903 44.60 -18.37 24.99
CA LEU A 903 45.14 -19.64 25.49
C LEU A 903 45.26 -20.69 24.37
N LEU A 904 44.22 -20.84 23.54
CA LEU A 904 44.24 -21.76 22.39
C LEU A 904 45.35 -21.43 21.40
N LEU A 905 45.56 -20.14 21.09
CA LEU A 905 46.67 -19.71 20.22
C LEU A 905 48.03 -20.00 20.84
N VAL A 906 48.20 -19.79 22.15
CA VAL A 906 49.44 -20.09 22.87
C VAL A 906 49.70 -21.60 22.90
N VAL A 907 48.68 -22.41 23.17
CA VAL A 907 48.79 -23.88 23.18
C VAL A 907 49.07 -24.41 21.78
N PHE A 908 48.37 -23.90 20.75
CA PHE A 908 48.61 -24.29 19.36
C PHE A 908 50.00 -23.87 18.88
N GLY A 909 50.44 -22.65 19.19
CA GLY A 909 51.80 -22.18 18.92
C GLY A 909 52.85 -23.03 19.62
N GLY A 910 52.61 -23.42 20.88
CA GLY A 910 53.45 -24.33 21.64
C GLY A 910 53.55 -25.73 21.01
N LEU A 911 52.43 -26.28 20.54
CA LEU A 911 52.38 -27.57 19.85
C LEU A 911 53.11 -27.51 18.50
N VAL A 912 52.94 -26.45 17.72
CA VAL A 912 53.67 -26.25 16.45
C VAL A 912 55.16 -26.12 16.72
N PHE A 913 55.57 -25.37 17.74
CA PHE A 913 56.96 -25.24 18.14
C PHE A 913 57.56 -26.57 18.60
N ALA A 914 56.81 -27.37 19.37
CA ALA A 914 57.21 -28.71 19.78
C ALA A 914 57.36 -29.66 18.58
N CYS A 915 56.42 -29.63 17.63
CA CYS A 915 56.50 -30.40 16.38
C CYS A 915 57.69 -29.99 15.51
N PHE A 916 57.96 -28.69 15.34
CA PHE A 916 59.13 -28.20 14.61
C PHE A 916 60.43 -28.60 15.30
N SER A 917 60.49 -28.45 16.62
CA SER A 917 61.65 -28.88 17.43
C SER A 917 61.87 -30.39 17.31
N PHE A 918 60.80 -31.19 17.34
CA PHE A 918 60.87 -32.64 17.13
C PHE A 918 61.33 -33.00 15.72
N ILE A 919 60.88 -32.30 14.68
CA ILE A 919 61.35 -32.49 13.29
C ILE A 919 62.83 -32.13 13.16
N ILE A 920 63.28 -31.04 13.78
CA ILE A 920 64.68 -30.62 13.78
C ILE A 920 65.54 -31.64 14.53
N VAL A 921 65.14 -32.06 15.73
CA VAL A 921 65.83 -33.08 16.52
C VAL A 921 65.89 -34.41 15.75
N LYS A 922 64.79 -34.83 15.14
CA LYS A 922 64.74 -36.04 14.29
C LYS A 922 65.63 -35.92 13.06
N LYS A 923 65.68 -34.77 12.39
CA LYS A 923 66.60 -34.52 11.26
C LYS A 923 68.06 -34.47 11.69
N CYS A 924 68.37 -33.96 12.88
CA CYS A 924 69.72 -33.96 13.45
C CYS A 924 70.15 -35.36 13.88
N TYR A 925 69.24 -36.19 14.39
CA TYR A 925 69.51 -37.59 14.74
C TYR A 925 69.64 -38.52 13.54
N LEU A 926 68.95 -38.25 12.42
CA LEU A 926 69.06 -39.03 11.17
C LEU A 926 70.25 -38.64 10.28
N LYS A 927 71.04 -37.63 10.68
CA LYS A 927 72.30 -37.22 10.00
C LYS A 927 73.57 -37.71 10.70
N LYS A 928 73.44 -38.35 11.87
CA LYS A 928 74.47 -39.21 12.47
C LYS A 928 74.13 -40.65 12.14
#